data_AF-A0A822BAK1-F1
#
_entry.id   AF-A0A822BAK1-F1
#
_cell.length_a   1.000
_cell.length_b   1.000
_cell.length_c   1.000
_cell.angle_alpha   90.00
_cell.angle_beta   90.00
_cell.angle_gamma   90.00
#
_symmetry.space_group_name_H-M   'P 1'
#
loop_
_entity.id
_entity.type
_entity.pdbx_description
1 polymer ?
#
loop_
_entity_poly.entity_id
_entity_poly.type
_entity_poly.pdbx_seq_one_letter_code
_entity_poly.pdbx_strand_id
1 'polypeptide(L)'
;YDEVINKIPDKAYLSNIRDAYYILRDQSTQLKTERAQKLELLYSIDKFKFFDILDESDEILSHGKELNYTLGATKSLDGGSIRWEIPFLLFRIIFCEKEFGQFLEKASQLDDCPVVFQRDFRPVSGIGGGSPLVRFVKHEYFQRNIKPKLCQEICKIILQNFCEKQTSIMNDEGECYGSYEEFIEGKCLFKEDKIIKLLKRKSVDMLNSFLLAKGWLSHELLYHVISYRYRVEYGLSEKSEKEIAIPFRGKDLPSENSEFSHPDIMIGFTILSYLYRGLDLKQVKDGLIKLKSDQKRDKNMLLQTCVKENEEWINEHIKKENEEFPLWLKSFKTLDLENENSIKKAHLYLSRNFSFIEYYLSNFAFPNDTKYFEKKITGNAHTLAGEGKNNGFSGTDDRNDTMPESIVSKRLYSQLGTNGKMLHILSRKINQKYETKVDVSNTVKFLDEVCRYAQNDKDCYILIDSGAIITEMTNMDVSKYLIKNIDKRFDGIVYFSDNNSKIMVILRREECVPLSACHIDNKKLFVYLDEAHTRGTDLKLPLTARGVVTLGKNMNKDKLMQAVMRIRDLDFKQSIVIWGLKEMSAEIAIINGIKLDEITSKHVLTWVTYNTIRKNENDLYPVTKEKLKYVIKGRALEYQKKIKEIPMDSLIVAYVSENIDSIENSYGTTPRERNPRDLLNKNMGTYLSEFYPFVKSELENKETYSHFIKELNEHWNDIDRPKMKKIIEKVDKKLPNDILTTNADYNCEQENAREIEEIQHVELASELKNTPSIEIAWDFPK
;
A
#
# COMPACT_ATOMS: atom_id res chain seq x y z
N TYR A 1 -47.09 2.11 -27.97
CA TYR A 1 -46.89 0.67 -28.23
C TYR A 1 -47.98 0.15 -29.14
N ASP A 2 -49.26 0.28 -28.75
CA ASP A 2 -50.41 -0.10 -29.59
C ASP A 2 -50.44 0.59 -30.97
N GLU A 3 -49.97 1.84 -31.06
CA GLU A 3 -49.86 2.56 -32.34
C GLU A 3 -48.80 2.01 -33.31
N VAL A 4 -47.78 1.30 -32.80
CA VAL A 4 -46.67 0.75 -33.60
C VAL A 4 -46.98 -0.68 -34.05
N ILE A 5 -47.58 -1.47 -33.15
CA ILE A 5 -48.01 -2.85 -33.41
C ILE A 5 -49.07 -2.93 -34.50
N ASN A 6 -50.00 -1.98 -34.55
CA ASN A 6 -51.07 -1.95 -35.56
C ASN A 6 -50.58 -1.71 -37.00
N LYS A 7 -49.28 -1.46 -37.22
CA LYS A 7 -48.67 -1.22 -38.55
C LYS A 7 -47.91 -2.42 -39.12
N ILE A 8 -47.81 -3.54 -38.41
CA ILE A 8 -47.07 -4.73 -38.84
C ILE A 8 -48.04 -5.73 -39.51
N PRO A 9 -47.81 -6.17 -40.76
CA PRO A 9 -48.81 -6.95 -41.52
C PRO A 9 -48.89 -8.44 -41.15
N ASP A 10 -47.87 -9.01 -40.48
CA ASP A 10 -47.81 -10.45 -40.17
C ASP A 10 -48.36 -10.77 -38.76
N LYS A 11 -49.51 -11.45 -38.73
CA LYS A 11 -50.24 -11.80 -37.51
C LYS A 11 -49.51 -12.80 -36.61
N ALA A 12 -48.69 -13.70 -37.16
CA ALA A 12 -47.96 -14.68 -36.36
C ALA A 12 -46.76 -14.04 -35.64
N TYR A 13 -46.07 -13.14 -36.35
CA TYR A 13 -44.97 -12.34 -35.79
C TYR A 13 -45.46 -11.36 -34.71
N LEU A 14 -46.65 -10.77 -34.91
CA LEU A 14 -47.34 -9.93 -33.93
C LEU A 14 -47.65 -10.64 -32.61
N SER A 15 -48.09 -11.90 -32.66
CA SER A 15 -48.37 -12.68 -31.44
C SER A 15 -47.12 -12.85 -30.59
N ASN A 16 -46.01 -13.28 -31.21
CA ASN A 16 -44.75 -13.51 -30.50
C ASN A 16 -44.17 -12.24 -29.88
N ILE A 17 -44.26 -11.10 -30.57
CA ILE A 17 -43.83 -9.80 -30.02
C ILE A 17 -44.70 -9.39 -28.82
N ARG A 18 -46.00 -9.62 -28.91
CA ARG A 18 -46.95 -9.27 -27.86
C ARG A 18 -46.75 -10.14 -26.62
N ASP A 19 -46.52 -11.44 -26.80
CA ASP A 19 -46.21 -12.38 -25.73
C ASP A 19 -44.88 -12.04 -25.06
N ALA A 20 -43.83 -11.76 -25.84
CA ALA A 20 -42.54 -11.30 -25.31
C ALA A 20 -42.67 -9.99 -24.52
N TYR A 21 -43.50 -9.04 -24.98
CA TYR A 21 -43.75 -7.80 -24.26
C TYR A 21 -44.50 -8.03 -22.94
N TYR A 22 -45.53 -8.87 -22.91
CA TYR A 22 -46.23 -9.17 -21.66
C TYR A 22 -45.31 -9.88 -20.67
N ILE A 23 -44.47 -10.81 -21.12
CA ILE A 23 -43.44 -11.44 -20.28
C ILE A 23 -42.47 -10.40 -19.71
N LEU A 24 -41.93 -9.52 -20.55
CA LEU A 24 -41.00 -8.47 -20.12
C LEU A 24 -41.67 -7.45 -19.19
N ARG A 25 -42.95 -7.12 -19.43
CA ARG A 25 -43.74 -6.21 -18.58
C ARG A 25 -44.02 -6.84 -17.23
N ASP A 26 -44.40 -8.11 -17.17
CA ASP A 26 -44.66 -8.81 -15.92
C ASP A 26 -43.37 -8.96 -15.12
N GLN A 27 -42.27 -9.39 -15.76
CA GLN A 27 -40.94 -9.44 -15.14
C GLN A 27 -40.52 -8.06 -14.60
N SER A 28 -40.72 -6.99 -15.38
CA SER A 28 -40.43 -5.62 -14.96
C SER A 28 -41.30 -5.19 -13.77
N THR A 29 -42.58 -5.54 -13.77
CA THR A 29 -43.52 -5.21 -12.69
C THR A 29 -43.17 -5.97 -11.41
N GLN A 30 -42.80 -7.24 -11.53
CA GLN A 30 -42.35 -8.08 -10.42
C GLN A 30 -41.04 -7.54 -9.83
N LEU A 31 -40.04 -7.23 -10.66
CA LEU A 31 -38.79 -6.61 -10.23
C LEU A 31 -39.01 -5.26 -9.54
N LYS A 32 -39.94 -4.44 -10.05
CA LYS A 32 -40.30 -3.16 -9.43
C LYS A 32 -40.91 -3.37 -8.04
N THR A 33 -41.76 -4.39 -7.89
CA THR A 33 -42.40 -4.75 -6.61
C THR A 33 -41.37 -5.28 -5.61
N GLU A 34 -40.50 -6.20 -6.02
CA GLU A 34 -39.41 -6.72 -5.20
C GLU A 34 -38.45 -5.60 -4.77
N ARG A 35 -38.11 -4.68 -5.67
CA ARG A 35 -37.28 -3.51 -5.37
C ARG A 35 -37.96 -2.60 -4.33
N ALA A 36 -39.26 -2.36 -4.47
CA ALA A 36 -40.02 -1.55 -3.51
C ALA A 36 -40.04 -2.21 -2.12
N GLN A 37 -40.28 -3.53 -2.05
CA GLN A 37 -40.23 -4.29 -0.79
C GLN A 37 -38.84 -4.27 -0.14
N LYS A 38 -37.77 -4.47 -0.92
CA LYS A 38 -36.39 -4.37 -0.42
C LYS A 38 -36.05 -2.98 0.09
N LEU A 39 -36.47 -1.92 -0.63
CA LEU A 39 -36.31 -0.54 -0.19
C LEU A 39 -37.08 -0.26 1.09
N GLU A 40 -38.31 -0.75 1.21
CA GLU A 40 -39.12 -0.61 2.42
C GLU A 40 -38.46 -1.30 3.62
N LEU A 41 -37.92 -2.51 3.42
CA LEU A 41 -37.12 -3.21 4.44
C LEU A 41 -35.87 -2.40 4.81
N LEU A 42 -35.15 -1.85 3.83
CA LEU A 42 -33.96 -1.04 4.07
C LEU A 42 -34.31 0.24 4.86
N TYR A 43 -35.41 0.92 4.51
CA TYR A 43 -35.90 2.07 5.26
C TYR A 43 -36.43 1.70 6.65
N SER A 44 -36.78 0.43 6.89
CA SER A 44 -37.13 -0.04 8.23
C SER A 44 -35.91 -0.19 9.13
N ILE A 45 -34.69 -0.36 8.58
CA ILE A 45 -33.43 -0.40 9.35
C ILE A 45 -33.22 0.91 10.09
N ASP A 46 -33.54 2.06 9.48
CA ASP A 46 -33.47 3.39 10.12
C ASP A 46 -34.37 3.52 11.37
N LYS A 47 -35.36 2.62 11.54
CA LYS A 47 -36.21 2.58 12.75
C LYS A 47 -35.54 1.87 13.93
N PHE A 48 -34.53 1.04 13.67
CA PHE A 48 -33.78 0.38 14.73
C PHE A 48 -32.79 1.37 15.34
N LYS A 49 -32.83 1.49 16.67
CA LYS A 49 -31.79 2.23 17.40
C LYS A 49 -30.57 1.33 17.52
N PHE A 50 -29.58 1.57 16.69
CA PHE A 50 -28.25 0.97 16.81
C PHE A 50 -27.23 2.02 17.24
N PHE A 51 -26.11 1.55 17.76
CA PHE A 51 -25.01 2.40 18.21
C PHE A 51 -23.68 1.65 18.04
N ASP A 52 -22.75 2.22 17.28
CA ASP A 52 -21.45 1.59 17.00
C ASP A 52 -20.42 2.01 18.06
N ILE A 53 -19.63 1.05 18.54
CA ILE A 53 -18.52 1.29 19.47
C ILE A 53 -17.23 0.91 18.75
N LEU A 54 -16.35 1.90 18.55
CA LEU A 54 -15.08 1.76 17.85
C LEU A 54 -13.92 1.80 18.85
N ASP A 55 -13.31 0.66 19.14
CA ASP A 55 -12.02 0.64 19.83
C ASP A 55 -10.89 1.03 18.86
N GLU A 56 -9.81 1.66 19.34
CA GLU A 56 -8.72 2.21 18.50
C GLU A 56 -9.23 3.03 17.29
N SER A 57 -10.20 3.91 17.57
CA SER A 57 -10.95 4.68 16.58
C SER A 57 -10.08 5.53 15.65
N ASP A 58 -8.89 5.94 16.07
CA ASP A 58 -7.91 6.68 15.27
C ASP A 58 -7.27 5.84 14.15
N GLU A 59 -7.27 4.50 14.29
CA GLU A 59 -6.80 3.56 13.28
C GLU A 59 -7.95 3.04 12.40
N ILE A 60 -9.12 2.80 12.98
CA ILE A 60 -10.33 2.41 12.22
C ILE A 60 -10.76 3.53 11.28
N LEU A 61 -10.75 4.77 11.79
CA LEU A 61 -11.11 5.97 11.03
C LEU A 61 -9.91 6.64 10.36
N SER A 62 -8.80 5.91 10.20
CA SER A 62 -7.63 6.41 9.49
C SER A 62 -7.97 6.74 8.04
N HIS A 63 -7.36 7.79 7.50
CA HIS A 63 -7.38 8.08 6.07
C HIS A 63 -6.70 6.95 5.27
N GLY A 64 -6.96 6.89 3.96
CA GLY A 64 -6.29 5.96 3.05
C GLY A 64 -6.93 4.58 2.91
N LYS A 65 -7.93 4.24 3.74
CA LYS A 65 -8.73 3.00 3.61
C LYS A 65 -10.07 3.31 2.96
N GLU A 66 -10.35 2.61 1.86
CA GLU A 66 -11.64 2.69 1.18
C GLU A 66 -12.17 1.29 0.87
N LEU A 67 -13.44 1.05 1.19
CA LEU A 67 -14.20 -0.09 0.69
C LEU A 67 -14.80 0.28 -0.67
N ASN A 68 -14.36 -0.41 -1.72
CA ASN A 68 -14.77 -0.14 -3.08
C ASN A 68 -15.80 -1.17 -3.56
N TYR A 69 -17.00 -0.71 -3.90
CA TYR A 69 -18.01 -1.50 -4.61
C TYR A 69 -17.92 -1.18 -6.09
N THR A 70 -17.47 -2.14 -6.88
CA THR A 70 -17.28 -1.96 -8.32
C THR A 70 -18.61 -1.96 -9.07
N LEU A 71 -18.69 -1.11 -10.11
CA LEU A 71 -19.88 -0.92 -10.92
C LEU A 71 -19.52 -0.97 -12.42
N GLY A 72 -20.39 -1.59 -13.21
CA GLY A 72 -20.25 -1.67 -14.66
C GLY A 72 -19.42 -2.86 -15.13
N ALA A 73 -18.95 -2.79 -16.37
CA ALA A 73 -18.13 -3.84 -16.99
C ALA A 73 -16.65 -3.66 -16.66
N THR A 74 -15.91 -4.78 -16.63
CA THR A 74 -14.45 -4.77 -16.53
C THR A 74 -13.82 -4.22 -17.81
N LYS A 75 -12.82 -3.34 -17.67
CA LYS A 75 -12.00 -2.79 -18.75
C LYS A 75 -10.54 -3.17 -18.56
N SER A 76 -9.81 -3.26 -19.68
CA SER A 76 -8.35 -3.37 -19.68
C SER A 76 -7.72 -2.00 -19.45
N LEU A 77 -6.49 -1.97 -18.94
CA LEU A 77 -5.74 -0.74 -18.76
C LEU A 77 -5.47 -0.01 -20.09
N ASP A 78 -5.53 1.33 -20.05
CA ASP A 78 -5.10 2.19 -21.16
C ASP A 78 -3.61 1.94 -21.50
N GLY A 79 -3.26 2.06 -22.77
CA GLY A 79 -1.91 1.78 -23.29
C GLY A 79 -1.53 0.30 -23.43
N GLY A 80 -2.39 -0.64 -23.02
CA GLY A 80 -2.15 -2.07 -23.20
C GLY A 80 -0.81 -2.53 -22.58
N SER A 81 -0.02 -3.29 -23.33
CA SER A 81 1.24 -3.85 -22.80
C SER A 81 2.32 -2.83 -22.52
N ILE A 82 2.30 -1.69 -23.22
CA ILE A 82 3.25 -0.59 -23.05
C ILE A 82 3.28 -0.13 -21.58
N ARG A 83 2.13 -0.21 -20.90
CA ARG A 83 1.97 0.20 -19.51
C ARG A 83 2.89 -0.52 -18.53
N TRP A 84 3.14 -1.81 -18.75
CA TRP A 84 4.09 -2.58 -17.95
C TRP A 84 5.47 -2.75 -18.62
N GLU A 85 5.57 -2.58 -19.94
CA GLU A 85 6.87 -2.59 -20.64
C GLU A 85 7.81 -1.47 -20.16
N ILE A 86 7.30 -0.25 -20.00
CA ILE A 86 8.13 0.89 -19.56
C ILE A 86 8.76 0.69 -18.18
N PRO A 87 8.02 0.31 -17.11
CA PRO A 87 8.66 -0.01 -15.85
C PRO A 87 9.62 -1.20 -15.94
N PHE A 88 9.35 -2.23 -16.76
CA PHE A 88 10.35 -3.29 -16.99
C PHE A 88 11.64 -2.75 -17.59
N LEU A 89 11.58 -1.83 -18.56
CA LEU A 89 12.79 -1.21 -19.12
C LEU A 89 13.58 -0.43 -18.06
N LEU A 90 12.90 0.34 -17.20
CA LEU A 90 13.54 1.05 -16.09
C LEU A 90 14.18 0.09 -15.09
N PHE A 91 13.47 -0.96 -14.68
CA PHE A 91 14.01 -1.96 -13.78
C PHE A 91 15.15 -2.77 -14.40
N ARG A 92 15.13 -2.99 -15.72
CA ARG A 92 16.23 -3.63 -16.45
C ARG A 92 17.49 -2.78 -16.39
N ILE A 93 17.38 -1.46 -16.58
CA ILE A 93 18.51 -0.53 -16.39
C ILE A 93 19.05 -0.66 -14.95
N ILE A 94 18.17 -0.64 -13.95
CA ILE A 94 18.56 -0.66 -12.53
C ILE A 94 19.22 -1.98 -12.11
N PHE A 95 18.67 -3.12 -12.55
CA PHE A 95 19.05 -4.44 -12.02
C PHE A 95 19.98 -5.23 -12.95
N CYS A 96 19.98 -4.97 -14.26
CA CYS A 96 20.74 -5.76 -15.23
C CYS A 96 21.96 -5.01 -15.81
N GLU A 97 22.00 -3.67 -15.76
CA GLU A 97 23.17 -2.93 -16.23
C GLU A 97 24.27 -2.85 -15.17
N LYS A 98 25.42 -3.47 -15.46
CA LYS A 98 26.55 -3.55 -14.52
C LYS A 98 27.03 -2.16 -14.05
N GLU A 99 27.10 -1.19 -14.96
CA GLU A 99 27.55 0.17 -14.64
C GLU A 99 26.58 0.88 -13.68
N PHE A 100 25.27 0.73 -13.89
CA PHE A 100 24.26 1.30 -13.00
C PHE A 100 24.28 0.63 -11.63
N GLY A 101 24.39 -0.70 -11.59
CA GLY A 101 24.54 -1.46 -10.34
C GLY A 101 25.76 -1.01 -9.51
N GLN A 102 26.92 -0.83 -10.16
CA GLN A 102 28.13 -0.31 -9.50
C GLN A 102 27.96 1.13 -8.99
N PHE A 103 27.21 1.96 -9.72
CA PHE A 103 26.88 3.31 -9.28
C PHE A 103 26.00 3.30 -8.01
N LEU A 104 25.00 2.42 -7.94
CA LEU A 104 24.15 2.28 -6.75
C LEU A 104 24.89 1.69 -5.55
N GLU A 105 25.78 0.71 -5.77
CA GLU A 105 26.62 0.13 -4.71
C GLU A 105 27.58 1.17 -4.11
N LYS A 106 28.15 2.06 -4.93
CA LYS A 106 28.94 3.19 -4.41
C LYS A 106 28.08 4.17 -3.61
N ALA A 107 26.87 4.45 -4.08
CA ALA A 107 25.95 5.34 -3.40
C ALA A 107 25.52 4.80 -2.02
N SER A 108 25.41 3.48 -1.84
CA SER A 108 25.03 2.89 -0.55
C SER A 108 26.12 2.99 0.54
N GLN A 109 27.37 3.21 0.13
CA GLN A 109 28.51 3.36 1.03
C GLN A 109 28.63 4.77 1.62
N LEU A 110 27.95 5.77 1.05
CA LEU A 110 27.95 7.15 1.54
C LEU A 110 27.36 7.25 2.96
N ASP A 111 27.84 8.23 3.73
CA ASP A 111 27.50 8.39 5.16
C ASP A 111 26.02 8.71 5.39
N ASP A 112 25.42 9.51 4.50
CA ASP A 112 24.01 9.89 4.53
C ASP A 112 23.07 8.82 3.96
N CYS A 113 23.62 7.69 3.50
CA CYS A 113 22.93 6.49 3.01
C CYS A 113 21.77 6.81 2.05
N PRO A 114 22.04 7.40 0.87
CA PRO A 114 21.01 7.78 -0.09
C PRO A 114 20.33 6.60 -0.78
N VAL A 115 21.01 5.44 -0.78
CA VAL A 115 20.56 4.19 -1.41
C VAL A 115 20.86 3.02 -0.47
N VAL A 116 19.92 2.08 -0.33
CA VAL A 116 20.19 0.74 0.22
C VAL A 116 20.45 -0.19 -0.95
N PHE A 117 21.55 -0.94 -0.91
CA PHE A 117 21.93 -1.91 -1.94
C PHE A 117 22.42 -3.20 -1.29
N GLN A 118 21.75 -4.33 -1.55
CA GLN A 118 22.18 -5.66 -1.11
C GLN A 118 22.31 -6.59 -2.32
N ARG A 119 23.55 -6.91 -2.69
CA ARG A 119 23.87 -7.77 -3.84
C ARG A 119 23.23 -9.16 -3.71
N ASP A 120 23.36 -9.78 -2.54
CA ASP A 120 22.95 -11.17 -2.29
C ASP A 120 21.60 -11.29 -1.58
N PHE A 121 20.61 -10.46 -1.96
CA PHE A 121 19.29 -10.51 -1.34
C PHE A 121 18.52 -11.80 -1.70
N ARG A 122 18.20 -12.60 -0.68
CA ARG A 122 17.54 -13.92 -0.79
C ARG A 122 16.52 -14.12 0.33
N PRO A 123 15.30 -13.57 0.19
CA PRO A 123 14.33 -13.50 1.29
C PRO A 123 13.72 -14.85 1.70
N VAL A 124 13.62 -15.82 0.78
CA VAL A 124 13.15 -17.19 1.07
C VAL A 124 13.74 -18.16 0.02
N SER A 125 14.25 -19.32 0.49
CA SER A 125 14.74 -20.48 -0.29
C SER A 125 16.13 -20.36 -0.95
N GLY A 126 16.88 -21.46 -0.91
CA GLY A 126 18.21 -21.63 -1.52
C GLY A 126 18.22 -21.63 -3.07
N ILE A 127 17.21 -21.04 -3.71
CA ILE A 127 17.19 -20.75 -5.14
C ILE A 127 18.12 -19.55 -5.38
N GLY A 128 19.05 -19.69 -6.31
CA GLY A 128 20.02 -18.64 -6.58
C GLY A 128 19.70 -17.81 -7.83
N GLY A 129 20.61 -16.91 -8.17
CA GLY A 129 20.34 -15.81 -9.09
C GLY A 129 19.44 -14.73 -8.46
N GLY A 130 18.98 -13.80 -9.30
CA GLY A 130 18.01 -12.77 -8.90
C GLY A 130 18.57 -11.35 -8.82
N SER A 131 17.64 -10.40 -8.71
CA SER A 131 17.96 -8.97 -8.61
C SER A 131 18.43 -8.60 -7.19
N PRO A 132 19.39 -7.67 -7.05
CA PRO A 132 19.76 -7.13 -5.75
C PRO A 132 18.58 -6.40 -5.10
N LEU A 133 18.55 -6.31 -3.77
CA LEU A 133 17.65 -5.39 -3.10
C LEU A 133 18.16 -3.97 -3.31
N VAL A 134 17.30 -3.11 -3.84
CA VAL A 134 17.58 -1.68 -4.04
C VAL A 134 16.47 -0.89 -3.39
N ARG A 135 16.81 0.09 -2.54
CA ARG A 135 15.86 1.12 -2.09
C ARG A 135 16.46 2.51 -2.24
N PHE A 136 15.67 3.45 -2.73
CA PHE A 136 16.02 4.87 -2.77
C PHE A 136 15.55 5.53 -1.47
N VAL A 137 16.48 6.11 -0.72
CA VAL A 137 16.23 6.66 0.62
C VAL A 137 16.10 8.17 0.56
N LYS A 138 17.00 8.84 -0.18
CA LYS A 138 17.05 10.31 -0.24
C LYS A 138 16.48 10.82 -1.56
N HIS A 139 15.34 11.50 -1.48
CA HIS A 139 14.65 12.09 -2.64
C HIS A 139 15.54 13.05 -3.43
N GLU A 140 16.27 13.95 -2.76
CA GLU A 140 17.19 14.87 -3.45
C GLU A 140 18.27 14.15 -4.25
N TYR A 141 18.81 13.05 -3.71
CA TYR A 141 19.81 12.25 -4.40
C TYR A 141 19.21 11.57 -5.64
N PHE A 142 17.98 11.05 -5.51
CA PHE A 142 17.24 10.52 -6.65
C PHE A 142 17.06 11.57 -7.75
N GLN A 143 16.54 12.75 -7.41
CA GLN A 143 16.28 13.83 -8.36
C GLN A 143 17.55 14.34 -9.05
N ARG A 144 18.65 14.50 -8.32
CA ARG A 144 19.90 15.09 -8.87
C ARG A 144 20.80 14.08 -9.59
N ASN A 145 20.83 12.82 -9.15
CA ASN A 145 21.85 11.86 -9.60
C ASN A 145 21.29 10.61 -10.30
N ILE A 146 20.10 10.15 -9.92
CA ILE A 146 19.51 8.90 -10.43
C ILE A 146 18.58 9.20 -11.61
N LYS A 147 17.62 10.11 -11.41
CA LYS A 147 16.61 10.47 -12.40
C LYS A 147 17.21 10.89 -13.75
N PRO A 148 18.21 11.81 -13.83
CA PRO A 148 18.75 12.24 -15.12
C PRO A 148 19.37 11.09 -15.92
N LYS A 149 20.10 10.19 -15.25
CA LYS A 149 20.70 9.00 -15.91
C LYS A 149 19.63 8.06 -16.44
N LEU A 150 18.58 7.82 -15.67
CA LEU A 150 17.45 6.99 -16.10
C LEU A 150 16.68 7.63 -17.26
N CYS A 151 16.47 8.95 -17.23
CA CYS A 151 15.84 9.71 -18.31
C CYS A 151 16.64 9.57 -19.62
N GLN A 152 17.96 9.70 -19.55
CA GLN A 152 18.85 9.55 -20.70
C GLN A 152 18.77 8.14 -21.31
N GLU A 153 18.93 7.08 -20.50
CA GLU A 153 18.94 5.70 -21.02
C GLU A 153 17.56 5.26 -21.51
N ILE A 154 16.48 5.56 -20.78
CA ILE A 154 15.13 5.20 -21.23
C ILE A 154 14.75 5.95 -22.51
N CYS A 155 15.12 7.23 -22.63
CA CYS A 155 14.88 8.02 -23.83
C CYS A 155 15.56 7.39 -25.04
N LYS A 156 16.82 6.98 -24.90
CA LYS A 156 17.58 6.31 -25.96
C LYS A 156 16.92 5.00 -26.39
N ILE A 157 16.46 4.18 -25.44
CA ILE A 157 15.76 2.92 -25.74
C ILE A 157 14.45 3.19 -26.50
N ILE A 158 13.63 4.13 -26.02
CA ILE A 158 12.35 4.46 -26.68
C ILE A 158 12.59 4.98 -28.10
N LEU A 159 13.54 5.91 -28.30
CA LEU A 159 13.86 6.44 -29.63
C LEU A 159 14.32 5.34 -30.59
N GLN A 160 15.14 4.40 -30.10
CA GLN A 160 15.57 3.24 -30.89
C GLN A 160 14.41 2.33 -31.29
N ASN A 161 13.50 2.04 -30.36
CA ASN A 161 12.31 1.20 -30.61
C ASN A 161 11.40 1.78 -31.70
N PHE A 162 11.32 3.11 -31.81
CA PHE A 162 10.52 3.81 -32.81
C PHE A 162 11.33 4.31 -34.02
N CYS A 163 12.61 3.93 -34.14
CA CYS A 163 13.51 4.39 -35.20
C CYS A 163 13.60 5.93 -35.34
N GLU A 164 13.37 6.66 -34.25
CA GLU A 164 13.43 8.12 -34.22
C GLU A 164 14.89 8.57 -34.11
N LYS A 165 15.34 9.37 -35.08
CA LYS A 165 16.72 9.85 -35.17
C LYS A 165 16.89 11.23 -34.55
N GLN A 166 15.81 12.00 -34.43
CA GLN A 166 15.85 13.33 -33.83
C GLN A 166 15.80 13.22 -32.31
N THR A 167 16.72 13.92 -31.64
CA THR A 167 16.72 14.05 -30.17
C THR A 167 15.86 15.21 -29.68
N SER A 168 15.58 16.17 -30.56
CA SER A 168 14.73 17.33 -30.31
C SER A 168 13.30 17.10 -30.80
N ILE A 169 12.32 17.63 -30.08
CA ILE A 169 10.91 17.63 -30.44
C ILE A 169 10.62 18.94 -31.17
N MET A 170 10.46 18.87 -32.49
CA MET A 170 10.22 20.03 -33.34
C MET A 170 8.93 19.85 -34.14
N ASN A 171 8.20 20.94 -34.36
CA ASN A 171 7.05 20.93 -35.27
C ASN A 171 7.49 20.99 -36.75
N ASP A 172 6.52 20.88 -37.66
CA ASP A 172 6.77 20.91 -39.12
C ASP A 172 7.35 22.25 -39.61
N GLU A 173 7.21 23.32 -38.83
CA GLU A 173 7.72 24.67 -39.11
C GLU A 173 9.12 24.92 -38.50
N GLY A 174 9.69 23.95 -37.78
CA GLY A 174 10.99 24.04 -37.12
C GLY A 174 10.99 24.68 -35.74
N GLU A 175 9.83 24.98 -35.13
CA GLU A 175 9.73 25.42 -33.73
C GLU A 175 10.14 24.27 -32.80
N CYS A 176 11.18 24.49 -31.98
CA CYS A 176 11.64 23.51 -30.99
C CYS A 176 10.85 23.61 -29.68
N TYR A 177 10.27 22.49 -29.27
CA TYR A 177 9.54 22.36 -28.01
C TYR A 177 10.39 21.87 -26.83
N GLY A 178 11.62 21.44 -27.09
CA GLY A 178 12.55 20.83 -26.13
C GLY A 178 13.06 19.50 -26.65
N SER A 179 13.84 18.77 -25.86
CA SER A 179 14.26 17.39 -26.19
C SER A 179 13.30 16.34 -25.64
N TYR A 180 13.38 15.11 -26.17
CA TYR A 180 12.64 13.97 -25.64
C TYR A 180 13.05 13.64 -24.19
N GLU A 181 14.33 13.79 -23.86
CA GLU A 181 14.86 13.60 -22.51
C GLU A 181 14.30 14.67 -21.56
N GLU A 182 14.33 15.95 -21.95
CA GLU A 182 13.77 17.06 -21.17
C GLU A 182 12.26 16.88 -20.94
N PHE A 183 11.54 16.29 -21.89
CA PHE A 183 10.12 15.99 -21.73
C PHE A 183 9.89 14.91 -20.67
N ILE A 184 10.68 13.83 -20.68
CA ILE A 184 10.62 12.78 -19.65
C ILE A 184 11.02 13.35 -18.28
N GLU A 185 12.02 14.21 -18.23
CA GLU A 185 12.49 14.87 -17.00
C GLU A 185 11.51 15.92 -16.44
N GLY A 186 10.47 16.29 -17.18
CA GLY A 186 9.48 17.29 -16.78
C GLY A 186 9.97 18.73 -16.95
N LYS A 187 10.99 18.97 -17.78
CA LYS A 187 11.57 20.30 -18.03
C LYS A 187 10.85 21.08 -19.13
N CYS A 188 10.11 20.42 -20.02
CA CYS A 188 9.37 21.04 -21.14
C CYS A 188 8.06 21.73 -20.72
N LEU A 189 8.07 22.48 -19.61
CA LEU A 189 6.89 23.15 -19.07
C LEU A 189 6.23 24.08 -20.10
N PHE A 190 4.90 24.20 -20.05
CA PHE A 190 4.06 25.05 -20.92
C PHE A 190 4.00 24.66 -22.41
N LYS A 191 4.84 23.73 -22.86
CA LYS A 191 4.81 23.18 -24.23
C LYS A 191 4.25 21.76 -24.30
N GLU A 192 3.88 21.18 -23.15
CA GLU A 192 3.41 19.80 -23.01
C GLU A 192 2.22 19.48 -23.91
N ASP A 193 1.21 20.35 -23.97
CA ASP A 193 0.05 20.16 -24.85
C ASP A 193 0.43 20.12 -26.34
N LYS A 194 1.43 20.92 -26.74
CA LYS A 194 1.95 20.91 -28.12
C LYS A 194 2.72 19.61 -28.38
N ILE A 195 3.57 19.19 -27.44
CA ILE A 195 4.35 17.95 -27.53
C ILE A 195 3.42 16.73 -27.62
N ILE A 196 2.41 16.64 -26.75
CA ILE A 196 1.44 15.55 -26.72
C ILE A 196 0.72 15.45 -28.06
N LYS A 197 0.20 16.56 -28.60
CA LYS A 197 -0.44 16.59 -29.92
C LYS A 197 0.49 16.12 -31.03
N LEU A 198 1.77 16.47 -30.98
CA LEU A 198 2.76 16.06 -31.96
C LEU A 198 3.07 14.56 -31.87
N LEU A 199 3.33 14.04 -30.67
CA LEU A 199 3.59 12.62 -30.47
C LEU A 199 2.37 11.77 -30.85
N LYS A 200 1.17 12.22 -30.49
CA LYS A 200 -0.10 11.56 -30.87
C LYS A 200 -0.26 11.43 -32.38
N ARG A 201 0.19 12.42 -33.15
CA ARG A 201 0.20 12.37 -34.63
C ARG A 201 1.23 11.39 -35.17
N LYS A 202 2.38 11.25 -34.51
CA LYS A 202 3.43 10.30 -34.90
C LYS A 202 3.02 8.86 -34.62
N SER A 203 2.66 8.56 -33.38
CA SER A 203 2.21 7.24 -32.93
C SER A 203 1.63 7.32 -31.53
N VAL A 204 0.47 6.69 -31.31
CA VAL A 204 -0.14 6.57 -29.97
C VAL A 204 0.76 5.79 -29.03
N ASP A 205 1.41 4.73 -29.52
CA ASP A 205 2.32 3.90 -28.73
C ASP A 205 3.58 4.67 -28.32
N MET A 206 4.08 5.54 -29.22
CA MET A 206 5.20 6.42 -28.93
C MET A 206 4.81 7.45 -27.86
N LEU A 207 3.63 8.08 -28.00
CA LEU A 207 3.10 8.99 -26.97
C LEU A 207 3.00 8.28 -25.62
N ASN A 208 2.37 7.12 -25.56
CA ASN A 208 2.18 6.35 -24.34
C ASN A 208 3.54 5.99 -23.70
N SER A 209 4.52 5.57 -24.50
CA SER A 209 5.87 5.25 -24.03
C SER A 209 6.55 6.44 -23.34
N PHE A 210 6.50 7.63 -23.95
CA PHE A 210 7.08 8.84 -23.38
C PHE A 210 6.30 9.35 -22.15
N LEU A 211 4.97 9.30 -22.17
CA LEU A 211 4.14 9.69 -21.04
C LEU A 211 4.32 8.76 -19.85
N LEU A 212 4.41 7.46 -20.05
CA LEU A 212 4.69 6.49 -18.99
C LEU A 212 6.12 6.69 -18.45
N ALA A 213 7.12 6.88 -19.30
CA ALA A 213 8.49 7.15 -18.83
C ALA A 213 8.54 8.44 -17.98
N LYS A 214 7.82 9.48 -18.42
CA LYS A 214 7.63 10.71 -17.66
C LYS A 214 6.86 10.47 -16.36
N GLY A 215 5.82 9.63 -16.36
CA GLY A 215 5.09 9.24 -15.15
C GLY A 215 6.02 8.58 -14.14
N TRP A 216 6.77 7.57 -14.56
CA TRP A 216 7.69 6.84 -13.69
C TRP A 216 8.80 7.72 -13.10
N LEU A 217 9.32 8.70 -13.86
CA LEU A 217 10.48 9.49 -13.45
C LEU A 217 10.13 10.87 -12.88
N SER A 218 9.18 11.59 -13.50
CA SER A 218 8.81 12.96 -13.13
C SER A 218 7.53 13.07 -12.31
N HIS A 219 6.66 12.06 -12.33
CA HIS A 219 5.60 11.90 -11.34
C HIS A 219 6.03 11.00 -10.16
N GLU A 220 7.33 10.69 -10.10
CA GLU A 220 7.98 10.04 -8.96
C GLU A 220 7.47 8.63 -8.62
N LEU A 221 6.78 7.95 -9.54
CA LEU A 221 6.28 6.58 -9.28
C LEU A 221 7.44 5.62 -9.03
N LEU A 222 8.56 5.76 -9.74
CA LEU A 222 9.74 4.91 -9.54
C LEU A 222 10.36 5.13 -8.16
N TYR A 223 10.52 6.40 -7.76
CA TYR A 223 11.05 6.72 -6.43
C TYR A 223 10.14 6.16 -5.35
N HIS A 224 8.83 6.37 -5.47
CA HIS A 224 7.84 5.82 -4.57
C HIS A 224 7.98 4.31 -4.45
N VAL A 225 7.82 3.58 -5.55
CA VAL A 225 7.83 2.12 -5.60
C VAL A 225 9.14 1.53 -5.06
N ILE A 226 10.30 2.04 -5.47
CA ILE A 226 11.60 1.53 -5.00
C ILE A 226 11.88 1.92 -3.54
N SER A 227 11.28 3.00 -3.02
CA SER A 227 11.53 3.41 -1.62
C SER A 227 10.82 2.52 -0.59
N TYR A 228 9.78 1.78 -0.99
CA TYR A 228 8.98 0.90 -0.14
C TYR A 228 9.72 -0.38 0.21
N ARG A 229 9.29 -1.02 1.29
CA ARG A 229 9.90 -2.21 1.88
C ARG A 229 9.12 -3.45 1.50
N TYR A 230 9.74 -4.27 0.67
CA TYR A 230 9.23 -5.59 0.31
C TYR A 230 8.98 -6.45 1.55
N ARG A 231 7.84 -7.17 1.55
CA ARG A 231 7.31 -7.99 2.65
C ARG A 231 6.97 -7.24 3.94
N VAL A 232 6.98 -5.91 3.93
CA VAL A 232 6.53 -5.08 5.07
C VAL A 232 5.40 -4.15 4.64
N GLU A 233 5.58 -3.45 3.51
CA GLU A 233 4.60 -2.50 2.97
C GLU A 233 3.87 -3.07 1.74
N TYR A 234 4.50 -4.00 1.01
CA TYR A 234 3.91 -4.66 -0.14
C TYR A 234 4.49 -6.06 -0.36
N GLY A 235 3.77 -6.90 -1.08
CA GLY A 235 4.27 -8.20 -1.50
C GLY A 235 3.20 -9.03 -2.20
N LEU A 236 3.51 -10.30 -2.45
CA LEU A 236 2.57 -11.28 -2.97
C LEU A 236 2.01 -12.10 -1.80
N SER A 237 0.78 -12.56 -1.93
CA SER A 237 0.22 -13.55 -1.01
C SER A 237 -0.02 -14.89 -1.70
N GLU A 238 0.15 -15.97 -0.93
CA GLU A 238 -0.23 -17.33 -1.31
C GLU A 238 -1.75 -17.58 -1.19
N LYS A 239 -2.47 -16.74 -0.44
CA LYS A 239 -3.93 -16.85 -0.24
C LYS A 239 -4.74 -16.02 -1.24
N SER A 240 -4.12 -14.99 -1.83
CA SER A 240 -4.73 -14.19 -2.87
C SER A 240 -4.96 -15.03 -4.13
N GLU A 241 -6.16 -14.91 -4.72
CA GLU A 241 -6.45 -15.50 -6.03
C GLU A 241 -5.73 -14.75 -7.16
N LYS A 242 -5.39 -13.47 -6.96
CA LYS A 242 -4.68 -12.66 -7.94
C LYS A 242 -3.17 -12.78 -7.77
N GLU A 243 -2.46 -12.78 -8.90
CA GLU A 243 -1.01 -12.87 -8.99
C GLU A 243 -0.30 -11.50 -8.99
N ILE A 244 -0.93 -10.48 -8.42
CA ILE A 244 -0.43 -9.10 -8.30
C ILE A 244 0.01 -8.78 -6.87
N ALA A 245 0.87 -7.78 -6.72
CA ALA A 245 1.26 -7.31 -5.40
C ALA A 245 0.09 -6.60 -4.69
N ILE A 246 -0.03 -6.89 -3.40
CA ILE A 246 -1.03 -6.32 -2.49
C ILE A 246 -0.35 -5.57 -1.34
N PRO A 247 -1.06 -4.64 -0.68
CA PRO A 247 -0.55 -3.94 0.49
C PRO A 247 -0.33 -4.89 1.67
N PHE A 248 0.75 -4.68 2.41
CA PHE A 248 1.03 -5.42 3.64
C PHE A 248 0.76 -4.53 4.87
N ARG A 249 0.27 -5.16 5.93
CA ARG A 249 -0.07 -4.55 7.22
C ARG A 249 1.13 -4.36 8.13
N GLY A 250 2.19 -5.08 7.80
CA GLY A 250 3.45 -5.19 8.50
C GLY A 250 4.20 -6.38 7.91
N LYS A 251 5.31 -6.75 8.55
CA LYS A 251 6.12 -7.88 8.13
C LYS A 251 5.27 -9.15 7.90
N ASP A 252 5.33 -9.69 6.68
CA ASP A 252 4.69 -10.95 6.27
C ASP A 252 3.18 -11.04 6.55
N LEU A 253 2.53 -9.89 6.68
CA LEU A 253 1.11 -9.80 6.97
C LEU A 253 0.37 -9.15 5.79
N PRO A 254 0.11 -9.87 4.70
CA PRO A 254 -0.67 -9.38 3.58
C PRO A 254 -2.07 -8.92 3.99
N SER A 255 -2.58 -7.87 3.36
CA SER A 255 -3.98 -7.47 3.43
C SER A 255 -4.72 -8.05 2.22
N GLU A 256 -5.13 -9.32 2.31
CA GLU A 256 -5.63 -10.12 1.17
C GLU A 256 -6.77 -9.49 0.40
N ASN A 257 -7.65 -8.78 1.09
CA ASN A 257 -8.81 -8.11 0.51
C ASN A 257 -8.51 -6.67 0.04
N SER A 258 -7.23 -6.27 -0.01
CA SER A 258 -6.81 -4.91 -0.37
C SER A 258 -5.99 -4.90 -1.66
N GLU A 259 -6.18 -3.84 -2.44
CA GLU A 259 -5.42 -3.60 -3.67
C GLU A 259 -4.88 -2.17 -3.66
N PHE A 260 -3.79 -1.95 -4.39
CA PHE A 260 -3.29 -0.60 -4.62
C PHE A 260 -4.25 0.16 -5.55
N SER A 261 -4.65 1.36 -5.16
CA SER A 261 -5.59 2.17 -5.95
C SER A 261 -5.01 2.66 -7.27
N HIS A 262 -3.70 2.83 -7.34
CA HIS A 262 -3.00 3.32 -8.51
C HIS A 262 -2.44 2.14 -9.32
N PRO A 263 -2.86 1.95 -10.59
CA PRO A 263 -2.48 0.78 -11.39
C PRO A 263 -0.98 0.71 -11.66
N ASP A 264 -0.32 1.83 -11.98
CA ASP A 264 1.12 1.83 -12.25
C ASP A 264 1.97 1.53 -11.00
N ILE A 265 1.53 1.95 -9.80
CA ILE A 265 2.18 1.56 -8.52
C ILE A 265 2.03 0.06 -8.28
N MET A 266 0.83 -0.49 -8.46
CA MET A 266 0.55 -1.93 -8.39
C MET A 266 1.45 -2.73 -9.33
N ILE A 267 1.61 -2.27 -10.59
CA ILE A 267 2.50 -2.89 -11.58
C ILE A 267 3.95 -2.89 -11.06
N GLY A 268 4.45 -1.75 -10.56
CA GLY A 268 5.79 -1.65 -10.00
C GLY A 268 6.04 -2.60 -8.85
N PHE A 269 5.15 -2.62 -7.87
CA PHE A 269 5.23 -3.52 -6.72
C PHE A 269 5.14 -4.99 -7.13
N THR A 270 4.33 -5.30 -8.15
CA THR A 270 4.24 -6.66 -8.70
C THR A 270 5.58 -7.07 -9.30
N ILE A 271 6.17 -6.25 -10.17
CA ILE A 271 7.48 -6.53 -10.78
C ILE A 271 8.54 -6.77 -9.69
N LEU A 272 8.68 -5.84 -8.74
CA LEU A 272 9.65 -5.99 -7.65
C LEU A 272 9.41 -7.24 -6.81
N SER A 273 8.15 -7.56 -6.51
CA SER A 273 7.82 -8.75 -5.71
C SER A 273 8.26 -10.05 -6.40
N TYR A 274 8.09 -10.17 -7.72
CA TYR A 274 8.57 -11.33 -8.47
C TYR A 274 10.07 -11.35 -8.66
N LEU A 275 10.73 -10.20 -8.84
CA LEU A 275 12.20 -10.12 -8.89
C LEU A 275 12.85 -10.57 -7.57
N TYR A 276 12.20 -10.27 -6.44
CA TYR A 276 12.68 -10.63 -5.11
C TYR A 276 12.32 -12.05 -4.69
N ARG A 277 11.05 -12.46 -4.85
CA ARG A 277 10.55 -13.79 -4.49
C ARG A 277 10.99 -14.87 -5.48
N GLY A 278 10.93 -14.55 -6.77
CA GLY A 278 10.91 -15.51 -7.85
C GLY A 278 9.51 -16.07 -8.15
N LEU A 279 9.42 -16.71 -9.32
CA LEU A 279 8.30 -17.54 -9.75
C LEU A 279 8.31 -18.87 -8.99
N ASP A 280 7.16 -19.37 -8.60
CA ASP A 280 7.08 -20.73 -8.06
C ASP A 280 7.20 -21.81 -9.15
N LEU A 281 7.26 -23.08 -8.74
CA LEU A 281 7.43 -24.21 -9.65
C LEU A 281 6.31 -24.31 -10.69
N LYS A 282 5.06 -24.06 -10.29
CA LYS A 282 3.90 -24.08 -11.20
C LYS A 282 4.00 -22.93 -12.20
N GLN A 283 4.31 -21.72 -11.73
CA GLN A 283 4.45 -20.53 -12.58
C GLN A 283 5.57 -20.71 -13.61
N VAL A 284 6.71 -21.30 -13.23
CA VAL A 284 7.78 -21.63 -14.18
C VAL A 284 7.32 -22.64 -15.22
N LYS A 285 6.61 -23.70 -14.80
CA LYS A 285 6.07 -24.70 -15.72
C LYS A 285 5.07 -24.08 -16.71
N ASP A 286 4.13 -23.28 -16.21
CA ASP A 286 3.11 -22.60 -17.02
C ASP A 286 3.77 -21.65 -18.03
N GLY A 287 4.78 -20.88 -17.61
CA GLY A 287 5.59 -20.03 -18.49
C GLY A 287 6.30 -20.80 -19.60
N LEU A 288 6.91 -21.95 -19.28
CA LEU A 288 7.58 -22.81 -20.27
C LEU A 288 6.60 -23.45 -21.25
N ILE A 289 5.42 -23.89 -20.79
CA ILE A 289 4.37 -24.44 -21.65
C ILE A 289 3.88 -23.36 -22.62
N LYS A 290 3.63 -22.14 -22.13
CA LYS A 290 3.26 -21.00 -22.96
C LYS A 290 4.34 -20.70 -23.99
N LEU A 291 5.60 -20.62 -23.58
CA LEU A 291 6.75 -20.40 -24.45
C LEU A 291 6.88 -21.49 -25.53
N LYS A 292 6.59 -22.76 -25.21
CA LYS A 292 6.56 -23.86 -26.19
C LYS A 292 5.51 -23.63 -27.27
N SER A 293 4.35 -23.07 -26.92
CA SER A 293 3.26 -22.78 -27.87
C SER A 293 3.40 -21.44 -28.60
N ASP A 294 4.24 -20.54 -28.10
CA ASP A 294 4.41 -19.20 -28.65
C ASP A 294 5.13 -19.25 -30.01
N GLN A 295 4.46 -18.74 -31.04
CA GLN A 295 4.99 -18.67 -32.41
C GLN A 295 5.68 -17.33 -32.71
N LYS A 296 5.39 -16.28 -31.94
CA LYS A 296 5.92 -14.93 -32.17
C LYS A 296 7.27 -14.73 -31.49
N ARG A 297 7.52 -15.43 -30.38
CA ARG A 297 8.75 -15.30 -29.60
C ARG A 297 9.79 -16.35 -30.00
N ASP A 298 11.03 -15.91 -30.22
CA ASP A 298 12.16 -16.84 -30.33
C ASP A 298 12.52 -17.39 -28.93
N LYS A 299 12.17 -18.65 -28.73
CA LYS A 299 12.33 -19.40 -27.46
C LYS A 299 13.80 -19.53 -27.07
N ASN A 300 14.67 -19.77 -28.06
CA ASN A 300 16.09 -19.96 -27.79
C ASN A 300 16.75 -18.62 -27.51
N MET A 301 16.35 -17.55 -28.21
CA MET A 301 16.84 -16.19 -27.93
C MET A 301 16.46 -15.74 -26.51
N LEU A 302 15.23 -16.01 -26.06
CA LEU A 302 14.82 -15.71 -24.68
C LEU A 302 15.69 -16.48 -23.68
N LEU A 303 15.83 -17.80 -23.83
CA LEU A 303 16.65 -18.61 -22.93
C LEU A 303 18.13 -18.19 -22.92
N GLN A 304 18.69 -17.84 -24.08
CA GLN A 304 20.07 -17.31 -24.16
C GLN A 304 20.21 -15.99 -23.41
N THR A 305 19.18 -15.13 -23.47
CA THR A 305 19.12 -13.90 -22.67
C THR A 305 19.09 -14.24 -21.17
N CYS A 306 18.26 -15.20 -20.76
CA CYS A 306 18.19 -15.66 -19.37
C CYS A 306 19.55 -16.16 -18.86
N VAL A 307 20.27 -16.94 -19.69
CA VAL A 307 21.61 -17.45 -19.36
C VAL A 307 22.59 -16.31 -19.18
N LYS A 308 22.59 -15.32 -20.08
CA LYS A 308 23.50 -14.17 -20.01
C LYS A 308 23.25 -13.32 -18.75
N GLU A 309 22.00 -13.11 -18.40
CA GLU A 309 21.62 -12.33 -17.19
C GLU A 309 22.08 -13.00 -15.89
N ASN A 310 22.08 -14.33 -15.83
CA ASN A 310 22.41 -15.10 -14.63
C ASN A 310 23.76 -15.84 -14.73
N GLU A 311 24.62 -15.49 -15.69
CA GLU A 311 25.83 -16.26 -16.04
C GLU A 311 26.75 -16.53 -14.85
N GLU A 312 27.03 -15.49 -14.04
CA GLU A 312 27.91 -15.58 -12.87
C GLU A 312 27.37 -16.62 -11.87
N TRP A 313 26.09 -16.52 -11.51
CA TRP A 313 25.46 -17.45 -10.58
C TRP A 313 25.34 -18.87 -11.15
N ILE A 314 24.98 -19.03 -12.42
CA ILE A 314 24.88 -20.34 -13.08
C ILE A 314 26.23 -21.06 -13.02
N ASN A 315 27.31 -20.36 -13.35
CA ASN A 315 28.66 -20.91 -13.32
C ASN A 315 29.11 -21.30 -11.90
N GLU A 316 28.81 -20.46 -10.91
CA GLU A 316 29.09 -20.77 -9.50
C GLU A 316 28.34 -22.01 -9.02
N HIS A 317 27.06 -22.13 -9.38
CA HIS A 317 26.22 -23.26 -8.98
C HIS A 317 26.69 -24.57 -9.60
N ILE A 318 26.91 -24.59 -10.93
CA ILE A 318 27.43 -25.75 -11.66
C ILE A 318 28.76 -26.22 -11.06
N LYS A 319 29.66 -25.29 -10.73
CA LYS A 319 30.95 -25.60 -10.08
C LYS A 319 30.77 -26.15 -8.67
N LYS A 320 29.86 -25.59 -7.88
CA LYS A 320 29.61 -26.00 -6.49
C LYS A 320 29.00 -27.40 -6.40
N GLU A 321 28.02 -27.70 -7.25
CA GLU A 321 27.30 -28.98 -7.25
C GLU A 321 27.96 -30.04 -8.15
N ASN A 322 29.05 -29.69 -8.85
CA ASN A 322 29.75 -30.55 -9.82
C ASN A 322 28.79 -31.11 -10.90
N GLU A 323 27.89 -30.26 -11.40
CA GLU A 323 26.94 -30.59 -12.46
C GLU A 323 27.47 -30.19 -13.86
N GLU A 324 26.86 -30.70 -14.93
CA GLU A 324 27.09 -30.21 -16.30
C GLU A 324 26.14 -29.05 -16.65
N PHE A 325 26.56 -28.19 -17.58
CA PHE A 325 25.70 -27.10 -18.07
C PHE A 325 24.41 -27.66 -18.70
N PRO A 326 23.20 -27.24 -18.24
CA PRO A 326 21.96 -27.76 -18.79
C PRO A 326 21.77 -27.39 -20.27
N LEU A 327 21.86 -28.36 -21.17
CA LEU A 327 21.76 -28.13 -22.63
C LEU A 327 20.45 -27.46 -23.07
N TRP A 328 19.37 -27.66 -22.29
CA TRP A 328 18.07 -27.07 -22.58
C TRP A 328 18.05 -25.54 -22.45
N LEU A 329 18.97 -24.96 -21.70
CA LEU A 329 19.18 -23.51 -21.64
C LEU A 329 19.73 -22.94 -22.97
N LYS A 330 20.34 -23.78 -23.82
CA LYS A 330 20.77 -23.40 -25.18
C LYS A 330 19.74 -23.75 -26.24
N SER A 331 18.99 -24.84 -26.04
CA SER A 331 18.01 -25.36 -27.00
C SER A 331 16.77 -25.89 -26.29
N PHE A 332 15.67 -25.15 -26.42
CA PHE A 332 14.38 -25.49 -25.82
C PHE A 332 13.90 -26.90 -26.19
N LYS A 333 14.32 -27.44 -27.36
CA LYS A 333 13.94 -28.78 -27.83
C LYS A 333 14.34 -29.92 -26.88
N THR A 334 15.36 -29.70 -26.06
CA THR A 334 15.89 -30.71 -25.13
C THR A 334 15.23 -30.66 -23.75
N LEU A 335 14.29 -29.73 -23.54
CA LEU A 335 13.53 -29.63 -22.30
C LEU A 335 12.30 -30.55 -22.33
N ASP A 336 12.28 -31.51 -21.43
CA ASP A 336 11.10 -32.33 -21.16
C ASP A 336 10.21 -31.65 -20.11
N LEU A 337 9.00 -31.25 -20.51
CA LEU A 337 8.04 -30.55 -19.65
C LEU A 337 7.14 -31.49 -18.84
N GLU A 338 7.15 -32.79 -19.13
CA GLU A 338 6.41 -33.80 -18.37
C GLU A 338 7.24 -34.36 -17.21
N ASN A 339 8.57 -34.27 -17.31
CA ASN A 339 9.49 -34.69 -16.27
C ASN A 339 9.59 -33.66 -15.13
N GLU A 340 9.13 -34.02 -13.93
CA GLU A 340 9.18 -33.16 -12.75
C GLU A 340 10.60 -32.71 -12.35
N ASN A 341 11.62 -33.56 -12.54
CA ASN A 341 12.99 -33.21 -12.21
C ASN A 341 13.54 -32.17 -13.19
N SER A 342 13.17 -32.26 -14.47
CA SER A 342 13.49 -31.23 -15.47
C SER A 342 12.86 -29.89 -15.10
N ILE A 343 11.60 -29.89 -14.64
CA ILE A 343 10.93 -28.67 -14.17
C ILE A 343 11.56 -28.11 -12.90
N LYS A 344 11.93 -28.96 -11.93
CA LYS A 344 12.66 -28.53 -10.71
C LYS A 344 14.00 -27.87 -11.07
N LYS A 345 14.74 -28.44 -12.02
CA LYS A 345 15.95 -27.81 -12.56
C LYS A 345 15.64 -26.49 -13.25
N ALA A 346 14.62 -26.44 -14.11
CA ALA A 346 14.24 -25.20 -14.77
C ALA A 346 13.82 -24.10 -13.78
N HIS A 347 13.09 -24.46 -12.74
CA HIS A 347 12.73 -23.57 -11.64
C HIS A 347 13.98 -23.01 -10.94
N LEU A 348 14.97 -23.85 -10.64
CA LEU A 348 16.23 -23.40 -10.05
C LEU A 348 16.92 -22.31 -10.90
N TYR A 349 16.93 -22.46 -12.23
CA TYR A 349 17.63 -21.53 -13.13
C TYR A 349 16.81 -20.30 -13.56
N LEU A 350 15.48 -20.41 -13.63
CA LEU A 350 14.60 -19.40 -14.21
C LEU A 350 13.71 -18.68 -13.20
N SER A 351 13.50 -19.23 -12.00
CA SER A 351 12.56 -18.66 -11.00
C SER A 351 12.82 -17.19 -10.73
N ARG A 352 14.09 -16.81 -10.57
CA ARG A 352 14.52 -15.42 -10.31
C ARG A 352 15.17 -14.74 -11.51
N ASN A 353 14.96 -15.25 -12.73
CA ASN A 353 15.52 -14.62 -13.93
C ASN A 353 14.64 -13.45 -14.41
N PHE A 354 15.26 -12.28 -14.63
CA PHE A 354 14.55 -11.06 -15.00
C PHE A 354 13.71 -11.23 -16.28
N SER A 355 14.33 -11.67 -17.38
CA SER A 355 13.64 -11.82 -18.67
C SER A 355 12.52 -12.87 -18.65
N PHE A 356 12.68 -13.93 -17.85
CA PHE A 356 11.66 -14.97 -17.73
C PHE A 356 10.49 -14.51 -16.84
N ILE A 357 10.75 -13.74 -15.77
CA ILE A 357 9.72 -13.06 -14.97
C ILE A 357 8.94 -12.07 -15.84
N GLU A 358 9.63 -11.24 -16.62
CA GLU A 358 9.00 -10.31 -17.56
C GLU A 358 8.07 -11.04 -18.54
N TYR A 359 8.53 -12.16 -19.09
CA TYR A 359 7.72 -13.00 -19.98
C TYR A 359 6.48 -13.55 -19.27
N TYR A 360 6.63 -14.08 -18.05
CA TYR A 360 5.53 -14.64 -17.29
C TYR A 360 4.47 -13.58 -16.96
N LEU A 361 4.87 -12.47 -16.33
CA LEU A 361 3.94 -11.42 -15.91
C LEU A 361 3.20 -10.79 -17.09
N SER A 362 3.88 -10.60 -18.22
CA SER A 362 3.27 -10.02 -19.42
C SER A 362 2.24 -10.95 -20.10
N ASN A 363 2.28 -12.26 -19.84
CA ASN A 363 1.39 -13.25 -20.47
C ASN A 363 0.33 -13.82 -19.53
N PHE A 364 0.51 -13.72 -18.22
CA PHE A 364 -0.36 -14.32 -17.21
C PHE A 364 -0.92 -13.27 -16.25
N ALA A 365 -0.09 -12.77 -15.33
CA ALA A 365 -0.55 -11.89 -14.25
C ALA A 365 -1.16 -10.58 -14.79
N PHE A 366 -0.44 -9.80 -15.59
CA PHE A 366 -0.92 -8.47 -15.99
C PHE A 366 -2.17 -8.50 -16.87
N PRO A 367 -2.27 -9.33 -17.93
CA PRO A 367 -3.48 -9.37 -18.75
C PRO A 367 -4.75 -9.80 -17.98
N ASN A 368 -4.61 -10.57 -16.91
CA ASN A 368 -5.73 -11.11 -16.16
C ASN A 368 -6.12 -10.24 -14.97
N ASP A 369 -5.14 -9.79 -14.18
CA ASP A 369 -5.36 -9.26 -12.84
C ASP A 369 -5.30 -7.73 -12.75
N THR A 370 -4.94 -7.04 -13.85
CA THR A 370 -4.91 -5.56 -13.90
C THR A 370 -6.20 -4.93 -14.44
N LYS A 371 -7.23 -5.74 -14.67
CA LYS A 371 -8.54 -5.24 -15.14
C LYS A 371 -9.20 -4.41 -14.04
N TYR A 372 -9.82 -3.30 -14.42
CA TYR A 372 -10.53 -2.42 -13.51
C TYR A 372 -11.99 -2.24 -13.92
N PHE A 373 -12.81 -1.73 -13.02
CA PHE A 373 -14.20 -1.38 -13.31
C PHE A 373 -14.31 0.13 -13.53
N GLU A 374 -15.08 0.55 -14.54
CA GLU A 374 -15.20 1.97 -14.93
C GLU A 374 -15.73 2.86 -13.81
N LYS A 375 -16.63 2.33 -12.97
CA LYS A 375 -17.27 3.06 -11.89
C LYS A 375 -17.11 2.32 -10.59
N LYS A 376 -17.10 3.06 -9.48
CA LYS A 376 -17.11 2.50 -8.14
C LYS A 376 -17.89 3.38 -7.16
N ILE A 377 -18.47 2.76 -6.14
CA ILE A 377 -18.96 3.43 -4.94
C ILE A 377 -17.93 3.19 -3.84
N THR A 378 -17.55 4.25 -3.13
CA THR A 378 -16.54 4.17 -2.07
C THR A 378 -17.15 4.47 -0.70
N GLY A 379 -16.90 3.56 0.24
CA GLY A 379 -17.06 3.77 1.67
C GLY A 379 -15.70 4.05 2.32
N ASN A 380 -15.64 5.03 3.22
CA ASN A 380 -14.43 5.43 3.95
C ASN A 380 -14.77 5.90 5.37
N ALA A 381 -13.77 6.39 6.12
CA ALA A 381 -13.95 6.88 7.49
C ALA A 381 -15.07 7.91 7.63
N HIS A 382 -15.23 8.80 6.63
CA HIS A 382 -16.25 9.84 6.65
C HIS A 382 -17.66 9.29 6.46
N THR A 383 -17.84 8.27 5.62
CA THR A 383 -19.13 7.59 5.49
C THR A 383 -19.44 6.74 6.72
N LEU A 384 -18.44 6.06 7.29
CA LEU A 384 -18.61 5.20 8.46
C LEU A 384 -19.04 6.00 9.70
N ALA A 385 -18.37 7.12 9.98
CA ALA A 385 -18.72 8.00 11.11
C ALA A 385 -19.87 8.99 10.80
N GLY A 386 -20.37 8.96 9.57
CA GLY A 386 -21.17 10.02 8.99
C GLY A 386 -22.55 10.24 9.61
N GLU A 387 -23.19 9.16 10.09
CA GLU A 387 -24.52 9.22 10.71
C GLU A 387 -24.51 9.69 12.17
N GLY A 388 -23.33 9.80 12.80
CA GLY A 388 -23.20 10.28 14.18
C GLY A 388 -23.77 9.34 15.25
N LYS A 389 -23.91 8.05 14.94
CA LYS A 389 -24.39 7.00 15.86
C LYS A 389 -23.23 6.16 16.42
N ASN A 390 -22.05 6.75 16.56
CA ASN A 390 -20.82 6.03 16.87
C ASN A 390 -20.11 6.70 18.05
N ASN A 391 -19.58 5.94 19.00
CA ASN A 391 -18.56 6.39 19.96
C ASN A 391 -17.29 5.60 19.72
N GLY A 392 -16.15 6.19 20.05
CA GLY A 392 -14.89 5.47 20.00
C GLY A 392 -13.94 5.81 21.13
N PHE A 393 -12.98 4.93 21.33
CA PHE A 393 -11.86 5.10 22.24
C PHE A 393 -10.56 5.12 21.43
N SER A 394 -9.56 5.84 21.91
CA SER A 394 -8.22 5.81 21.33
C SER A 394 -7.20 6.10 22.44
N GLY A 395 -6.05 5.43 22.36
CA GLY A 395 -4.92 5.68 23.23
C GLY A 395 -4.19 6.99 22.93
N THR A 396 -4.40 7.59 21.75
CA THR A 396 -3.68 8.79 21.29
C THR A 396 -4.63 9.84 20.70
N ASP A 397 -4.13 11.06 20.53
CA ASP A 397 -4.88 12.23 20.06
C ASP A 397 -4.21 12.91 18.85
N ASP A 398 -3.18 12.28 18.29
CA ASP A 398 -2.31 12.87 17.26
C ASP A 398 -3.05 13.12 15.94
N ARG A 399 -4.15 12.40 15.67
CA ARG A 399 -4.90 12.43 14.41
C ARG A 399 -6.18 13.28 14.44
N ASN A 400 -6.41 14.09 15.48
CA ASN A 400 -7.69 14.79 15.66
C ASN A 400 -8.09 15.70 14.47
N ASP A 401 -7.12 16.32 13.77
CA ASP A 401 -7.41 17.16 12.61
C ASP A 401 -7.78 16.36 11.35
N THR A 402 -7.34 15.11 11.26
CA THR A 402 -7.59 14.20 10.13
C THR A 402 -8.81 13.31 10.35
N MET A 403 -9.43 13.34 11.52
CA MET A 403 -10.69 12.63 11.80
C MET A 403 -11.90 13.23 11.07
N PRO A 404 -12.96 12.44 10.77
CA PRO A 404 -14.23 12.95 10.24
C PRO A 404 -14.82 14.08 11.10
N GLU A 405 -15.50 15.05 10.48
CA GLU A 405 -16.04 16.23 11.19
C GLU A 405 -17.16 15.90 12.21
N SER A 406 -17.77 14.72 12.12
CA SER A 406 -18.74 14.23 13.11
C SER A 406 -18.07 13.75 14.40
N ILE A 407 -16.75 13.48 14.39
CA ILE A 407 -16.01 12.99 15.54
C ILE A 407 -15.58 14.18 16.42
N VAL A 408 -15.92 14.09 17.71
CA VAL A 408 -15.52 15.07 18.72
C VAL A 408 -14.71 14.38 19.80
N SER A 409 -13.40 14.66 19.82
CA SER A 409 -12.52 14.14 20.87
C SER A 409 -12.85 14.76 22.23
N LYS A 410 -13.02 13.91 23.26
CA LYS A 410 -13.20 14.30 24.65
C LYS A 410 -12.08 13.68 25.49
N ARG A 411 -11.44 14.49 26.35
CA ARG A 411 -10.38 14.02 27.25
C ARG A 411 -10.84 14.09 28.69
N LEU A 412 -10.55 13.05 29.46
CA LEU A 412 -10.67 13.11 30.92
C LEU A 412 -9.49 13.89 31.50
N TYR A 413 -9.71 14.59 32.61
CA TYR A 413 -8.65 15.37 33.27
C TYR A 413 -7.44 14.50 33.66
N SER A 414 -7.69 13.25 34.08
CA SER A 414 -6.65 12.26 34.41
C SER A 414 -5.76 11.86 33.23
N GLN A 415 -6.20 12.10 31.98
CA GLN A 415 -5.50 11.67 30.76
C GLN A 415 -4.72 12.80 30.08
N LEU A 416 -4.80 14.04 30.57
CA LEU A 416 -4.13 15.20 29.96
C LEU A 416 -2.60 15.05 29.90
N GLY A 417 -2.00 14.28 30.81
CA GLY A 417 -0.56 14.10 30.93
C GLY A 417 0.02 12.85 30.27
N THR A 418 -0.80 11.96 29.69
CA THR A 418 -0.35 10.61 29.28
C THR A 418 0.76 10.63 28.23
N ASN A 419 0.60 11.43 27.17
CA ASN A 419 1.62 11.55 26.12
C ASN A 419 2.92 12.16 26.65
N GLY A 420 2.82 13.21 27.47
CA GLY A 420 3.98 13.85 28.09
C GLY A 420 4.73 12.92 29.04
N LYS A 421 4.00 12.07 29.78
CA LYS A 421 4.57 11.06 30.66
C LYS A 421 5.42 10.05 29.87
N MET A 422 4.94 9.57 28.72
CA MET A 422 5.70 8.63 27.90
C MET A 422 6.98 9.24 27.33
N LEU A 423 6.91 10.47 26.82
CA LEU A 423 8.11 11.20 26.37
C LEU A 423 9.11 11.39 27.51
N HIS A 424 8.63 11.74 28.71
CA HIS A 424 9.46 11.87 29.90
C HIS A 424 10.18 10.55 30.22
N ILE A 425 9.45 9.44 30.28
CA ILE A 425 10.01 8.10 30.57
C ILE A 425 11.12 7.74 29.58
N LEU A 426 10.88 7.90 28.28
CA LEU A 426 11.84 7.55 27.24
C LEU A 426 13.06 8.49 27.21
N SER A 427 12.93 9.72 27.71
CA SER A 427 14.02 10.68 27.83
C SER A 427 14.93 10.47 29.05
N ARG A 428 14.56 9.58 29.99
CA ARG A 428 15.34 9.28 31.20
C ARG A 428 16.71 8.70 30.83
N LYS A 429 17.71 8.95 31.68
CA LYS A 429 19.09 8.47 31.49
C LYS A 429 19.19 6.95 31.29
N ILE A 430 18.32 6.18 31.95
CA ILE A 430 18.27 4.71 31.82
C ILE A 430 17.89 4.23 30.41
N ASN A 431 17.19 5.06 29.64
CA ASN A 431 16.73 4.78 28.28
C ASN A 431 17.52 5.56 27.22
N GLN A 432 18.57 6.29 27.60
CA GLN A 432 19.28 7.23 26.72
C GLN A 432 20.03 6.54 25.58
N LYS A 433 20.39 5.27 25.75
CA LYS A 433 21.31 4.55 24.88
C LYS A 433 20.69 4.26 23.51
N TYR A 434 21.46 4.55 22.46
CA TYR A 434 21.15 4.23 21.07
C TYR A 434 22.34 3.49 20.45
N GLU A 435 22.09 2.40 19.72
CA GLU A 435 23.12 1.67 18.99
C GLU A 435 23.14 2.11 17.52
N THR A 436 24.27 2.71 17.10
CA THR A 436 24.45 3.39 15.81
C THR A 436 25.10 2.50 14.75
N LYS A 437 25.73 1.40 15.17
CA LYS A 437 26.54 0.50 14.34
C LYS A 437 25.96 -0.91 14.32
N VAL A 438 24.67 -1.01 14.01
CA VAL A 438 24.02 -2.30 13.84
C VAL A 438 24.30 -2.78 12.41
N ASP A 439 25.15 -3.80 12.23
CA ASP A 439 25.39 -4.39 10.91
C ASP A 439 24.22 -5.30 10.52
N VAL A 440 23.30 -4.73 9.75
CA VAL A 440 22.12 -5.40 9.22
C VAL A 440 22.30 -5.88 7.79
N SER A 441 23.54 -6.14 7.34
CA SER A 441 23.74 -6.58 5.95
C SER A 441 22.89 -7.80 5.59
N ASN A 442 22.54 -8.61 6.59
CA ASN A 442 21.46 -9.60 6.55
C ASN A 442 20.90 -9.85 7.96
N THR A 443 19.80 -10.59 8.04
CA THR A 443 19.09 -10.91 9.30
C THR A 443 19.97 -11.67 10.29
N VAL A 444 20.83 -12.57 9.82
CA VAL A 444 21.69 -13.43 10.65
C VAL A 444 22.69 -12.59 11.44
N LYS A 445 23.37 -11.63 10.79
CA LYS A 445 24.31 -10.74 11.48
C LYS A 445 23.65 -9.88 12.54
N PHE A 446 22.46 -9.37 12.24
CA PHE A 446 21.66 -8.62 13.21
C PHE A 446 21.35 -9.46 14.46
N LEU A 447 20.89 -10.70 14.27
CA LEU A 447 20.59 -11.61 15.38
C LEU A 447 21.84 -12.01 16.17
N ASP A 448 23.00 -12.12 15.52
CA ASP A 448 24.27 -12.32 16.22
C ASP A 448 24.61 -11.15 17.15
N GLU A 449 24.40 -9.92 16.70
CA GLU A 449 24.60 -8.73 17.54
C GLU A 449 23.64 -8.72 18.73
N VAL A 450 22.36 -9.07 18.51
CA VAL A 450 21.38 -9.21 19.59
C VAL A 450 21.84 -10.28 20.60
N CYS A 451 22.30 -11.43 20.14
CA CYS A 451 22.80 -12.50 21.00
C CYS A 451 24.02 -12.04 21.83
N ARG A 452 25.00 -11.37 21.19
CA ARG A 452 26.17 -10.80 21.88
C ARG A 452 25.76 -9.75 22.91
N TYR A 453 24.81 -8.89 22.58
CA TYR A 453 24.29 -7.88 23.51
C TYR A 453 23.61 -8.54 24.71
N ALA A 454 22.75 -9.54 24.49
CA ALA A 454 22.05 -10.25 25.57
C ALA A 454 22.98 -11.10 26.46
N GLN A 455 24.14 -11.50 25.94
CA GLN A 455 25.21 -12.15 26.73
C GLN A 455 25.94 -11.14 27.63
N ASN A 456 26.22 -9.94 27.12
CA ASN A 456 26.93 -8.89 27.85
C ASN A 456 26.03 -8.17 28.87
N ASP A 457 24.75 -8.02 28.56
CA ASP A 457 23.76 -7.38 29.41
C ASP A 457 22.80 -8.41 30.01
N LYS A 458 23.01 -8.74 31.29
CA LYS A 458 22.19 -9.72 32.01
C LYS A 458 20.76 -9.24 32.27
N ASP A 459 20.46 -7.97 32.06
CA ASP A 459 19.10 -7.44 32.12
C ASP A 459 18.41 -7.48 30.75
N CYS A 460 19.05 -7.88 29.65
CA CYS A 460 18.37 -7.98 28.35
C CYS A 460 17.45 -9.21 28.31
N TYR A 461 16.14 -9.02 28.11
CA TYR A 461 15.14 -10.11 28.13
C TYR A 461 14.23 -10.14 26.90
N ILE A 462 14.24 -9.10 26.08
CA ILE A 462 13.30 -8.97 24.98
C ILE A 462 13.92 -8.26 23.77
N LEU A 463 13.64 -8.79 22.58
CA LEU A 463 13.82 -8.12 21.31
C LEU A 463 12.43 -7.74 20.77
N ILE A 464 12.22 -6.44 20.54
CA ILE A 464 11.02 -5.89 19.93
C ILE A 464 11.41 -5.35 18.56
N ASP A 465 11.09 -6.11 17.52
CA ASP A 465 11.34 -5.71 16.13
C ASP A 465 10.24 -4.78 15.60
N SER A 466 10.03 -3.65 16.27
CA SER A 466 9.05 -2.64 15.85
C SER A 466 9.38 -1.96 14.54
N GLY A 467 10.65 -1.97 14.15
CA GLY A 467 11.14 -1.46 12.88
C GLY A 467 11.04 -2.46 11.73
N ALA A 468 10.52 -3.68 11.96
CA ALA A 468 10.47 -4.76 10.97
C ALA A 468 11.83 -5.00 10.28
N ILE A 469 12.95 -4.91 10.99
CA ILE A 469 14.30 -5.06 10.44
C ILE A 469 14.52 -6.49 9.93
N ILE A 470 13.98 -7.48 10.64
CA ILE A 470 14.13 -8.89 10.31
C ILE A 470 13.13 -9.23 9.21
N THR A 471 13.49 -9.22 7.93
CA THR A 471 12.56 -9.52 6.82
C THR A 471 12.79 -10.87 6.13
N GLU A 472 13.90 -11.55 6.41
CA GLU A 472 14.32 -12.77 5.69
C GLU A 472 13.99 -14.07 6.45
N MET A 473 13.42 -13.98 7.66
CA MET A 473 13.13 -15.13 8.53
C MET A 473 11.71 -15.05 9.08
N THR A 474 11.04 -16.21 9.20
CA THR A 474 9.78 -16.33 9.96
C THR A 474 10.04 -16.14 11.46
N ASN A 475 9.01 -15.89 12.25
CA ASN A 475 9.16 -15.76 13.70
C ASN A 475 9.65 -17.06 14.34
N MET A 476 9.23 -18.21 13.81
CA MET A 476 9.79 -19.51 14.16
C MET A 476 11.30 -19.60 13.84
N ASP A 477 11.73 -19.16 12.66
CA ASP A 477 13.15 -19.23 12.25
C ASP A 477 14.04 -18.33 13.10
N VAL A 478 13.58 -17.10 13.40
CA VAL A 478 14.25 -16.19 14.33
C VAL A 478 14.40 -16.86 15.70
N SER A 479 13.33 -17.47 16.20
CA SER A 479 13.34 -18.09 17.53
C SER A 479 14.25 -19.31 17.60
N LYS A 480 14.29 -20.12 16.53
CA LYS A 480 15.26 -21.22 16.36
C LYS A 480 16.70 -20.71 16.31
N TYR A 481 16.94 -19.59 15.65
CA TYR A 481 18.26 -18.98 15.60
C TYR A 481 18.69 -18.47 16.98
N LEU A 482 17.80 -17.73 17.65
CA LEU A 482 18.05 -17.16 18.97
C LEU A 482 18.31 -18.26 20.01
N ILE A 483 17.48 -19.31 20.11
CA ILE A 483 17.67 -20.34 21.15
C ILE A 483 19.01 -21.09 21.04
N LYS A 484 19.57 -21.19 19.82
CA LYS A 484 20.87 -21.81 19.57
C LYS A 484 22.03 -20.94 20.03
N ASN A 485 21.92 -19.63 19.82
CA ASN A 485 23.05 -18.69 19.96
C ASN A 485 22.97 -17.78 21.19
N ILE A 486 21.80 -17.62 21.80
CA ILE A 486 21.60 -16.77 22.98
C ILE A 486 22.21 -17.40 24.24
N ASP A 487 22.47 -16.56 25.23
CA ASP A 487 23.01 -16.92 26.55
C ASP A 487 22.31 -18.16 27.15
N LYS A 488 23.11 -19.07 27.71
CA LYS A 488 22.66 -20.33 28.34
C LYS A 488 21.73 -20.16 29.53
N ARG A 489 21.58 -18.94 30.07
CA ARG A 489 20.57 -18.62 31.09
C ARG A 489 19.13 -18.74 30.58
N PHE A 490 18.92 -18.71 29.27
CA PHE A 490 17.61 -18.89 28.65
C PHE A 490 17.39 -20.34 28.23
N ASP A 491 16.30 -20.91 28.74
CA ASP A 491 15.83 -22.27 28.46
C ASP A 491 14.82 -22.31 27.30
N GLY A 492 14.26 -21.15 26.92
CA GLY A 492 13.36 -21.02 25.76
C GLY A 492 13.21 -19.60 25.22
N ILE A 493 12.70 -19.48 24.00
CA ILE A 493 12.34 -18.22 23.33
C ILE A 493 10.82 -18.16 23.16
N VAL A 494 10.21 -17.08 23.65
CA VAL A 494 8.79 -16.77 23.44
C VAL A 494 8.63 -16.03 22.12
N TYR A 495 7.69 -16.44 21.29
CA TYR A 495 7.38 -15.81 20.01
C TYR A 495 5.91 -16.01 19.62
N PHE A 496 5.46 -15.28 18.61
CA PHE A 496 4.14 -15.48 18.00
C PHE A 496 4.24 -16.42 16.81
N SER A 497 3.41 -17.46 16.79
CA SER A 497 3.36 -18.42 15.68
C SER A 497 2.88 -17.73 14.40
N ASP A 498 3.66 -17.90 13.32
CA ASP A 498 3.37 -17.33 12.01
C ASP A 498 2.01 -17.80 11.42
N ASN A 499 1.49 -18.96 11.87
CA ASN A 499 0.29 -19.58 11.29
C ASN A 499 -1.03 -19.17 11.96
N ASN A 500 -1.01 -18.86 13.26
CA ASN A 500 -2.24 -18.68 14.05
C ASN A 500 -2.14 -17.58 15.12
N SER A 501 -1.06 -16.80 15.10
CA SER A 501 -0.81 -15.69 16.04
C SER A 501 -0.92 -16.08 17.51
N LYS A 502 -0.73 -17.36 17.87
CA LYS A 502 -0.67 -17.81 19.26
C LYS A 502 0.74 -17.65 19.80
N ILE A 503 0.82 -17.35 21.09
CA ILE A 503 2.10 -17.23 21.80
C ILE A 503 2.66 -18.64 22.09
N MET A 504 3.82 -18.91 21.52
CA MET A 504 4.54 -20.17 21.61
C MET A 504 5.90 -19.97 22.27
N VAL A 505 6.46 -21.06 22.76
CA VAL A 505 7.82 -21.13 23.31
C VAL A 505 8.58 -22.23 22.59
N ILE A 506 9.74 -21.89 22.00
CA ILE A 506 10.69 -22.89 21.53
C ILE A 506 11.75 -23.14 22.60
N LEU A 507 11.93 -24.41 22.95
CA LEU A 507 12.88 -24.84 23.98
C LEU A 507 14.26 -25.16 23.39
N ARG A 508 15.27 -25.27 24.24
CA ARG A 508 16.64 -25.72 23.86
C ARG A 508 16.68 -27.03 23.06
N ARG A 509 15.70 -27.91 23.25
CA ARG A 509 15.56 -29.19 22.53
C ARG A 509 14.81 -29.05 21.18
N GLU A 510 14.55 -27.82 20.74
CA GLU A 510 13.73 -27.47 19.57
C GLU A 510 12.26 -27.91 19.66
N GLU A 511 11.80 -28.31 20.85
CA GLU A 511 10.40 -28.57 21.13
C GLU A 511 9.62 -27.24 21.21
N CYS A 512 8.46 -27.17 20.55
CA CYS A 512 7.59 -26.01 20.55
C CYS A 512 6.33 -26.28 21.39
N VAL A 513 6.06 -25.44 22.38
CA VAL A 513 4.89 -25.57 23.28
C VAL A 513 4.16 -24.23 23.41
N PRO A 514 2.82 -24.22 23.60
CA PRO A 514 2.11 -22.99 23.94
C PRO A 514 2.62 -22.38 25.24
N LEU A 515 2.71 -21.04 25.35
CA LEU A 515 3.18 -20.37 26.57
C LEU A 515 2.32 -20.73 27.79
N SER A 516 1.01 -20.92 27.61
CA SER A 516 0.08 -21.35 28.67
C SER A 516 0.38 -22.74 29.23
N ALA A 517 1.06 -23.60 28.45
CA ALA A 517 1.49 -24.94 28.85
C ALA A 517 2.99 -25.02 29.19
N CYS A 518 3.71 -23.89 29.15
CA CYS A 518 5.13 -23.83 29.45
C CYS A 518 5.33 -23.69 30.97
N HIS A 519 6.03 -24.64 31.58
CA HIS A 519 6.34 -24.64 33.02
C HIS A 519 7.69 -23.98 33.37
N ILE A 520 8.34 -23.31 32.42
CA ILE A 520 9.60 -22.62 32.62
C ILE A 520 9.34 -21.26 33.27
N ASP A 521 10.13 -20.90 34.29
CA ASP A 521 10.08 -19.57 34.89
C ASP A 521 10.37 -18.50 33.82
N ASN A 522 9.53 -17.46 33.76
CA ASN A 522 9.69 -16.32 32.84
C ASN A 522 11.09 -15.69 32.89
N LYS A 523 11.81 -15.77 34.02
CA LYS A 523 13.20 -15.29 34.14
C LYS A 523 14.22 -16.09 33.31
N LYS A 524 13.81 -17.25 32.79
CA LYS A 524 14.60 -18.11 31.90
C LYS A 524 14.08 -18.10 30.47
N LEU A 525 13.14 -17.22 30.15
CA LEU A 525 12.62 -17.04 28.81
C LEU A 525 13.12 -15.72 28.24
N PHE A 526 13.55 -15.74 26.98
CA PHE A 526 13.79 -14.53 26.20
C PHE A 526 12.62 -14.32 25.26
N VAL A 527 12.17 -13.09 25.09
CA VAL A 527 10.99 -12.77 24.28
C VAL A 527 11.43 -12.17 22.95
N TYR A 528 10.83 -12.62 21.86
CA TYR A 528 10.91 -11.98 20.56
C TYR A 528 9.51 -11.57 20.11
N LEU A 529 9.34 -10.28 19.82
CA LEU A 529 8.14 -9.69 19.24
C LEU A 529 8.49 -9.10 17.88
N ASP A 530 7.70 -9.41 16.86
CA ASP A 530 7.76 -8.75 15.56
C ASP A 530 6.95 -7.43 15.58
N GLU A 531 6.89 -6.74 14.44
CA GLU A 531 6.14 -5.50 14.31
C GLU A 531 4.63 -5.67 14.57
N ALA A 532 4.03 -6.74 14.07
CA ALA A 532 2.58 -6.96 14.15
C ALA A 532 2.12 -7.15 15.60
N HIS A 533 2.89 -7.90 16.39
CA HIS A 533 2.53 -8.29 17.76
C HIS A 533 3.03 -7.31 18.83
N THR A 534 3.38 -6.07 18.44
CA THR A 534 3.69 -4.94 19.34
C THR A 534 2.45 -4.27 19.94
N ARG A 535 1.24 -4.62 19.52
CA ARG A 535 -0.04 -4.17 20.12
C ARG A 535 -0.76 -5.36 20.76
N GLY A 536 -1.64 -5.09 21.74
CA GLY A 536 -2.49 -6.12 22.38
C GLY A 536 -1.79 -7.15 23.28
N THR A 537 -0.48 -7.37 23.15
CA THR A 537 0.26 -8.43 23.86
C THR A 537 0.63 -8.07 25.31
N ASP A 538 0.27 -8.91 26.29
CA ASP A 538 0.71 -8.75 27.68
C ASP A 538 1.62 -9.90 28.14
N LEU A 539 2.92 -9.61 28.33
CA LEU A 539 3.92 -10.57 28.78
C LEU A 539 4.59 -10.09 30.08
N LYS A 540 4.62 -10.97 31.08
CA LYS A 540 5.27 -10.69 32.36
C LYS A 540 6.79 -10.84 32.26
N LEU A 541 7.50 -9.72 32.26
CA LEU A 541 8.96 -9.64 32.25
C LEU A 541 9.53 -9.40 33.66
N PRO A 542 10.82 -9.71 33.91
CA PRO A 542 11.50 -9.34 35.16
C PRO A 542 11.47 -7.83 35.44
N LEU A 543 11.52 -7.43 36.71
CA LEU A 543 11.41 -6.01 37.12
C LEU A 543 12.54 -5.10 36.59
N THR A 544 13.73 -5.65 36.32
CA THR A 544 14.87 -4.90 35.76
C THR A 544 15.05 -5.14 34.26
N ALA A 545 14.08 -5.80 33.60
CA ALA A 545 14.21 -6.18 32.21
C ALA A 545 14.49 -4.97 31.31
N ARG A 546 15.44 -5.18 30.40
CA ARG A 546 15.79 -4.28 29.31
C ARG A 546 15.36 -4.91 27.99
N GLY A 547 14.73 -4.10 27.15
CA GLY A 547 14.38 -4.47 25.79
C GLY A 547 15.24 -3.80 24.73
N VAL A 548 15.61 -4.57 23.71
CA VAL A 548 16.12 -4.03 22.45
C VAL A 548 14.91 -3.67 21.59
N VAL A 549 14.82 -2.40 21.17
CA VAL A 549 13.71 -1.90 20.35
C VAL A 549 14.25 -1.39 19.02
N THR A 550 13.78 -1.94 17.91
CA THR A 550 14.26 -1.55 16.58
C THR A 550 13.46 -0.40 15.98
N LEU A 551 14.13 0.48 15.23
CA LEU A 551 13.51 1.55 14.46
C LEU A 551 13.45 1.20 12.96
N GLY A 552 12.31 1.48 12.36
CA GLY A 552 12.09 1.36 10.92
C GLY A 552 11.86 2.71 10.26
N LYS A 553 11.88 2.73 8.92
CA LYS A 553 11.53 3.91 8.11
C LYS A 553 10.18 4.48 8.54
N ASN A 554 10.09 5.82 8.59
CA ASN A 554 8.86 6.55 8.93
C ASN A 554 8.25 6.20 10.30
N MET A 555 9.03 5.63 11.22
CA MET A 555 8.55 5.38 12.59
C MET A 555 8.01 6.69 13.18
N ASN A 556 6.76 6.66 13.61
CA ASN A 556 6.09 7.79 14.22
C ASN A 556 6.01 7.61 15.74
N LYS A 557 5.62 8.69 16.43
CA LYS A 557 5.57 8.72 17.90
C LYS A 557 4.69 7.58 18.46
N ASP A 558 3.50 7.40 17.90
CA ASP A 558 2.52 6.43 18.39
C ASP A 558 2.98 4.97 18.20
N LYS A 559 3.52 4.63 17.02
CA LYS A 559 4.09 3.30 16.74
C LYS A 559 5.23 2.98 17.72
N LEU A 560 6.14 3.93 17.97
CA LEU A 560 7.22 3.74 18.95
C LEU A 560 6.65 3.55 20.36
N MET A 561 5.69 4.39 20.77
CA MET A 561 5.06 4.31 22.09
C MET A 561 4.36 2.96 22.32
N GLN A 562 3.63 2.46 21.32
CA GLN A 562 2.95 1.16 21.40
C GLN A 562 3.93 0.01 21.56
N ALA A 563 5.05 0.05 20.83
CA ALA A 563 6.10 -0.96 20.90
C ALA A 563 6.80 -0.97 22.28
N VAL A 564 7.27 0.18 22.77
CA VAL A 564 7.99 0.24 24.06
C VAL A 564 7.06 -0.11 25.24
N MET A 565 5.77 0.19 25.14
CA MET A 565 4.78 -0.12 26.18
C MET A 565 4.51 -1.62 26.38
N ARG A 566 5.09 -2.51 25.54
CA ARG A 566 5.15 -3.95 25.85
C ARG A 566 6.02 -4.25 27.08
N ILE A 567 6.88 -3.31 27.45
CA ILE A 567 7.66 -3.32 28.68
C ILE A 567 6.88 -2.50 29.71
N ARG A 568 5.96 -3.16 30.43
CA ARG A 568 4.92 -2.51 31.23
C ARG A 568 5.44 -1.64 32.38
N ASP A 569 6.61 -1.97 32.94
CA ASP A 569 7.19 -1.28 34.10
C ASP A 569 8.29 -0.28 33.72
N LEU A 570 8.23 0.33 32.52
CA LEU A 570 9.17 1.37 32.07
C LEU A 570 9.19 2.62 32.95
N ASP A 571 8.09 2.93 33.63
CA ASP A 571 8.04 4.04 34.59
C ASP A 571 8.79 3.72 35.90
N PHE A 572 9.07 2.44 36.15
CA PHE A 572 9.71 1.97 37.37
C PHE A 572 11.18 1.58 37.14
N LYS A 573 11.45 0.31 36.86
CA LYS A 573 12.81 -0.27 36.80
C LYS A 573 13.15 -0.95 35.47
N GLN A 574 12.17 -1.20 34.61
CA GLN A 574 12.46 -1.71 33.28
C GLN A 574 12.99 -0.59 32.39
N SER A 575 13.70 -0.95 31.31
CA SER A 575 14.34 0.01 30.42
C SER A 575 14.38 -0.47 28.97
N ILE A 576 14.79 0.41 28.07
CA ILE A 576 15.06 0.06 26.68
C ILE A 576 16.43 0.51 26.22
N VAL A 577 16.90 -0.13 25.15
CA VAL A 577 17.93 0.38 24.26
C VAL A 577 17.35 0.42 22.85
N ILE A 578 17.59 1.52 22.14
CA ILE A 578 17.04 1.72 20.79
C ILE A 578 18.10 1.37 19.76
N TRP A 579 17.74 0.58 18.77
CA TRP A 579 18.62 0.13 17.68
C TRP A 579 18.04 0.62 16.36
N GLY A 580 18.86 1.21 15.49
CA GLY A 580 18.39 1.69 14.19
C GLY A 580 19.35 1.36 13.06
N LEU A 581 18.79 1.28 11.86
CA LEU A 581 19.56 1.10 10.63
C LEU A 581 20.41 2.32 10.31
N LYS A 582 21.44 2.15 9.46
CA LYS A 582 22.27 3.27 8.97
C LYS A 582 21.40 4.38 8.36
N GLU A 583 20.40 4.02 7.54
CA GLU A 583 19.47 4.98 6.93
C GLU A 583 18.72 5.83 7.98
N MET A 584 18.26 5.20 9.07
CA MET A 584 17.52 5.87 10.14
C MET A 584 18.44 6.71 11.02
N SER A 585 19.61 6.17 11.37
CA SER A 585 20.61 6.87 12.17
C SER A 585 21.07 8.15 11.46
N ALA A 586 21.30 8.08 10.15
CA ALA A 586 21.67 9.25 9.34
C ALA A 586 20.55 10.31 9.35
N GLU A 587 19.29 9.89 9.20
CA GLU A 587 18.15 10.82 9.25
C GLU A 587 18.01 11.50 10.62
N ILE A 588 18.11 10.73 11.70
CA ILE A 588 18.08 11.24 13.08
C ILE A 588 19.22 12.25 13.29
N ALA A 589 20.44 11.92 12.87
CA ALA A 589 21.60 12.79 13.01
C ALA A 589 21.43 14.12 12.26
N ILE A 590 20.95 14.07 11.01
CA ILE A 590 20.72 15.25 10.16
C ILE A 590 19.68 16.17 10.78
N ILE A 591 18.52 15.64 11.17
CA ILE A 591 17.42 16.45 11.74
C ILE A 591 17.83 17.13 13.05
N ASN A 592 18.71 16.49 13.83
CA ASN A 592 19.19 17.04 15.09
C ASN A 592 20.49 17.87 14.93
N GLY A 593 21.12 17.90 13.76
CA GLY A 593 22.38 18.61 13.52
C GLY A 593 23.57 18.05 14.32
N ILE A 594 23.60 16.72 14.52
CA ILE A 594 24.59 16.03 15.35
C ILE A 594 25.35 14.95 14.57
N LYS A 595 26.38 14.35 15.16
CA LYS A 595 27.05 13.18 14.60
C LYS A 595 26.32 11.89 14.93
N LEU A 596 26.55 10.85 14.13
CA LEU A 596 25.94 9.53 14.32
C LEU A 596 26.20 8.96 15.73
N ASP A 597 27.41 9.06 16.26
CA ASP A 597 27.81 8.56 17.57
C ASP A 597 27.26 9.36 18.76
N GLU A 598 26.63 10.50 18.51
CA GLU A 598 26.01 11.37 19.53
C GLU A 598 24.49 11.13 19.66
N ILE A 599 23.93 10.19 18.88
CA ILE A 599 22.50 9.88 18.92
C ILE A 599 22.11 9.33 20.30
N THR A 600 20.98 9.79 20.81
CA THR A 600 20.39 9.35 22.07
C THR A 600 18.88 9.18 21.88
N SER A 601 18.20 8.59 22.88
CA SER A 601 16.74 8.50 22.84
C SER A 601 16.04 9.85 22.65
N LYS A 602 16.60 10.96 23.14
CA LYS A 602 16.02 12.31 22.92
C LYS A 602 16.02 12.72 21.45
N HIS A 603 17.09 12.39 20.73
CA HIS A 603 17.20 12.66 19.30
C HIS A 603 16.22 11.78 18.51
N VAL A 604 16.04 10.53 18.92
CA VAL A 604 14.99 9.64 18.39
C VAL A 604 13.59 10.20 18.63
N LEU A 605 13.30 10.67 19.85
CA LEU A 605 11.99 11.26 20.19
C LEU A 605 11.69 12.50 19.34
N THR A 606 12.70 13.33 19.09
CA THR A 606 12.59 14.49 18.19
C THR A 606 12.26 14.03 16.77
N TRP A 607 12.96 13.02 16.26
CA TRP A 607 12.75 12.46 14.94
C TRP A 607 11.35 11.84 14.76
N VAL A 608 10.89 10.97 15.68
CA VAL A 608 9.55 10.37 15.56
C VAL A 608 8.43 11.39 15.72
N THR A 609 8.66 12.46 16.49
CA THR A 609 7.71 13.58 16.60
C THR A 609 7.66 14.38 15.30
N TYR A 610 8.82 14.65 14.69
CA TYR A 610 8.90 15.27 13.37
C TYR A 610 8.18 14.43 12.31
N ASN A 611 8.36 13.10 12.32
CA ASN A 611 7.66 12.19 11.43
C ASN A 611 6.14 12.23 11.64
N THR A 612 5.66 12.24 12.89
CA THR A 612 4.23 12.40 13.20
C THR A 612 3.68 13.71 12.62
N ILE A 613 4.39 14.84 12.80
CA ILE A 613 3.95 16.14 12.28
C ILE A 613 3.87 16.10 10.76
N ARG A 614 4.95 15.66 10.10
CA ARG A 614 5.02 15.58 8.65
C ARG A 614 3.94 14.67 8.06
N LYS A 615 3.69 13.53 8.70
CA LYS A 615 2.61 12.59 8.35
C LYS A 615 1.25 13.30 8.39
N ASN A 616 0.93 13.92 9.53
CA ASN A 616 -0.30 14.66 9.69
C ASN A 616 -0.46 15.77 8.65
N GLU A 617 0.60 16.55 8.38
CA GLU A 617 0.59 17.61 7.37
C GLU A 617 0.31 17.08 5.95
N ASN A 618 0.89 15.95 5.58
CA ASN A 618 0.65 15.30 4.29
C ASN A 618 -0.80 14.82 4.16
N ASP A 619 -1.40 14.33 5.24
CA ASP A 619 -2.79 13.85 5.28
C ASP A 619 -3.83 14.98 5.22
N LEU A 620 -3.49 16.20 5.68
CA LEU A 620 -4.47 17.28 5.82
C LEU A 620 -5.18 17.61 4.50
N TYR A 621 -4.45 17.73 3.38
CA TYR A 621 -5.06 18.03 2.10
C TYR A 621 -6.03 16.94 1.60
N PRO A 622 -5.60 15.67 1.43
CA PRO A 622 -6.49 14.62 0.90
C PRO A 622 -7.67 14.35 1.83
N VAL A 623 -7.48 14.36 3.15
CA VAL A 623 -8.58 14.23 4.11
C VAL A 623 -9.56 15.39 4.00
N THR A 624 -9.06 16.63 3.89
CA THR A 624 -9.94 17.80 3.78
C THR A 624 -10.74 17.76 2.48
N LYS A 625 -10.13 17.32 1.37
CA LYS A 625 -10.84 17.06 0.11
C LYS A 625 -11.99 16.06 0.31
N GLU A 626 -11.76 14.97 1.03
CA GLU A 626 -12.81 13.98 1.33
C GLU A 626 -13.89 14.52 2.29
N LYS A 627 -13.52 15.35 3.28
CA LYS A 627 -14.49 16.07 4.13
C LYS A 627 -15.41 16.96 3.30
N LEU A 628 -14.87 17.69 2.32
CA LEU A 628 -15.67 18.50 1.40
C LEU A 628 -16.61 17.62 0.56
N LYS A 629 -16.09 16.55 -0.04
CA LYS A 629 -16.91 15.60 -0.81
C LYS A 629 -18.02 14.97 0.04
N TYR A 630 -17.75 14.68 1.30
CA TYR A 630 -18.73 14.13 2.23
C TYR A 630 -19.89 15.08 2.52
N VAL A 631 -19.67 16.41 2.52
CA VAL A 631 -20.78 17.39 2.64
C VAL A 631 -21.80 17.19 1.52
N ILE A 632 -21.33 16.97 0.28
CA ILE A 632 -22.21 16.68 -0.87
C ILE A 632 -22.88 15.31 -0.74
N LYS A 633 -22.14 14.27 -0.36
CA LYS A 633 -22.71 12.92 -0.12
C LYS A 633 -23.83 12.98 0.92
N GLY A 634 -23.58 13.62 2.06
CA GLY A 634 -24.57 13.79 3.13
C GLY A 634 -25.81 14.54 2.64
N ARG A 635 -25.64 15.59 1.84
CA ARG A 635 -26.76 16.33 1.24
C ARG A 635 -27.56 15.47 0.26
N ALA A 636 -26.88 14.71 -0.59
CA ALA A 636 -27.52 13.81 -1.54
C ALA A 636 -28.35 12.73 -0.82
N LEU A 637 -27.84 12.20 0.30
CA LEU A 637 -28.59 11.25 1.13
C LEU A 637 -29.84 11.87 1.76
N GLU A 638 -29.72 13.09 2.30
CA GLU A 638 -30.87 13.81 2.85
C GLU A 638 -31.96 14.00 1.80
N TYR A 639 -31.58 14.43 0.59
CA TYR A 639 -32.50 14.58 -0.53
C TYR A 639 -33.11 13.26 -0.95
N GLN A 640 -32.32 12.18 -1.02
CA GLN A 640 -32.83 10.85 -1.34
C GLN A 640 -33.84 10.33 -0.30
N LYS A 641 -33.64 10.63 0.99
CA LYS A 641 -34.60 10.27 2.07
C LYS A 641 -35.90 11.08 1.99
N LYS A 642 -35.84 12.32 1.49
CA LYS A 642 -37.02 13.17 1.23
C LYS A 642 -37.76 12.72 -0.05
N ILE A 643 -37.04 12.43 -1.12
CA ILE A 643 -37.57 12.05 -2.44
C ILE A 643 -37.59 10.53 -2.56
N LYS A 644 -38.53 9.88 -1.86
CA LYS A 644 -38.62 8.42 -1.77
C LYS A 644 -39.04 7.72 -3.07
N GLU A 645 -39.72 8.45 -3.96
CA GLU A 645 -40.43 7.86 -5.11
C GLU A 645 -39.66 7.93 -6.44
N ILE A 646 -38.60 8.74 -6.51
CA ILE A 646 -37.88 9.01 -7.76
C ILE A 646 -36.39 8.68 -7.57
N PRO A 647 -35.85 7.67 -8.27
CA PRO A 647 -34.42 7.54 -8.41
C PRO A 647 -33.90 8.74 -9.21
N MET A 648 -33.02 9.52 -8.61
CA MET A 648 -32.42 10.69 -9.25
C MET A 648 -30.96 10.41 -9.60
N ASP A 649 -30.63 10.51 -10.88
CA ASP A 649 -29.26 10.27 -11.35
C ASP A 649 -28.29 11.29 -10.72
N SER A 650 -28.75 12.52 -10.52
CA SER A 650 -27.99 13.59 -9.86
C SER A 650 -27.60 13.28 -8.41
N LEU A 651 -28.40 12.49 -7.69
CA LEU A 651 -28.07 12.06 -6.33
C LEU A 651 -27.12 10.87 -6.33
N ILE A 652 -27.26 9.96 -7.31
CA ILE A 652 -26.41 8.78 -7.46
C ILE A 652 -24.96 9.20 -7.82
N VAL A 653 -24.79 10.20 -8.68
CA VAL A 653 -23.46 10.69 -9.09
C VAL A 653 -22.64 11.21 -7.90
N ALA A 654 -23.27 11.70 -6.83
CA ALA A 654 -22.54 12.08 -5.61
C ALA A 654 -21.82 10.89 -4.92
N TYR A 655 -22.30 9.67 -5.15
CA TYR A 655 -21.78 8.43 -4.57
C TYR A 655 -20.92 7.61 -5.53
N VAL A 656 -21.07 7.84 -6.83
CA VAL A 656 -20.34 7.12 -7.88
C VAL A 656 -19.13 7.93 -8.31
N SER A 657 -17.94 7.35 -8.16
CA SER A 657 -16.71 7.86 -8.76
C SER A 657 -16.37 7.08 -10.03
N GLU A 658 -15.91 7.79 -11.05
CA GLU A 658 -15.34 7.19 -12.26
C GLU A 658 -13.85 6.89 -12.04
N ASN A 659 -13.42 5.70 -12.45
CA ASN A 659 -12.00 5.35 -12.49
C ASN A 659 -11.44 5.82 -13.84
N ILE A 660 -10.75 6.97 -13.82
CA ILE A 660 -10.09 7.52 -15.00
C ILE A 660 -8.72 6.87 -15.14
N ASP A 661 -8.60 5.88 -16.02
CA ASP A 661 -7.33 5.17 -16.28
C ASP A 661 -6.58 5.71 -17.50
N SER A 662 -6.79 6.97 -17.89
CA SER A 662 -6.10 7.53 -19.06
C SER A 662 -4.65 7.89 -18.75
N ILE A 663 -3.70 7.37 -19.55
CA ILE A 663 -2.27 7.73 -19.46
C ILE A 663 -2.08 9.23 -19.72
N GLU A 664 -2.76 9.77 -20.72
CA GLU A 664 -2.69 11.20 -21.10
C GLU A 664 -3.18 12.10 -19.95
N ASN A 665 -4.30 11.74 -19.30
CA ASN A 665 -4.80 12.51 -18.16
C ASN A 665 -3.86 12.42 -16.94
N SER A 666 -3.27 11.24 -16.71
CA SER A 666 -2.43 10.99 -15.54
C SER A 666 -1.06 11.66 -15.65
N TYR A 667 -0.43 11.63 -16.84
CA TYR A 667 0.97 12.00 -17.04
C TYR A 667 1.22 13.11 -18.06
N GLY A 668 0.16 13.61 -18.71
CA GLY A 668 0.26 14.68 -19.70
C GLY A 668 0.87 15.97 -19.13
N THR A 669 0.51 16.32 -17.89
CA THR A 669 0.99 17.53 -17.22
C THR A 669 2.00 17.20 -16.13
N THR A 670 3.19 17.81 -16.19
CA THR A 670 4.21 17.66 -15.14
C THR A 670 3.69 18.19 -13.80
N PRO A 671 3.89 17.46 -12.68
CA PRO A 671 3.51 17.93 -11.35
C PRO A 671 4.16 19.26 -11.00
N ARG A 672 3.43 20.11 -10.28
CA ARG A 672 3.92 21.43 -9.83
C ARG A 672 3.55 21.65 -8.38
N GLU A 673 4.40 22.36 -7.67
CA GLU A 673 4.07 22.88 -6.36
C GLU A 673 2.90 23.85 -6.47
N ARG A 674 1.87 23.61 -5.67
CA ARG A 674 0.71 24.51 -5.55
C ARG A 674 0.28 24.62 -4.11
N ASN A 675 -0.29 25.78 -3.80
CA ASN A 675 -0.88 26.01 -2.50
C ASN A 675 -2.11 25.09 -2.29
N PRO A 676 -2.14 24.26 -1.23
CA PRO A 676 -3.24 23.33 -0.98
C PRO A 676 -4.56 24.04 -0.66
N ARG A 677 -4.54 25.24 -0.07
CA ARG A 677 -5.75 26.02 0.22
C ARG A 677 -6.46 26.43 -1.07
N ASP A 678 -5.71 26.85 -2.08
CA ASP A 678 -6.27 27.23 -3.38
C ASP A 678 -6.89 26.02 -4.09
N LEU A 679 -6.25 24.85 -3.99
CA LEU A 679 -6.79 23.60 -4.50
C LEU A 679 -8.08 23.21 -3.78
N LEU A 680 -8.14 23.31 -2.45
CA LEU A 680 -9.35 23.03 -1.67
C LEU A 680 -10.49 24.00 -2.01
N ASN A 681 -10.19 25.30 -2.18
CA ASN A 681 -11.18 26.28 -2.61
C ASN A 681 -11.72 25.99 -4.02
N LYS A 682 -10.84 25.57 -4.93
CA LYS A 682 -11.23 25.12 -6.28
C LYS A 682 -12.13 23.89 -6.19
N ASN A 683 -11.74 22.87 -5.43
CA ASN A 683 -12.53 21.63 -5.25
C ASN A 683 -13.91 21.94 -4.66
N MET A 684 -13.99 22.78 -3.62
CA MET A 684 -15.25 23.27 -3.05
C MET A 684 -16.13 23.93 -4.11
N GLY A 685 -15.55 24.81 -4.94
CA GLY A 685 -16.25 25.47 -6.04
C GLY A 685 -16.83 24.46 -7.02
N THR A 686 -16.00 23.53 -7.49
CA THR A 686 -16.37 22.45 -8.42
C THR A 686 -17.50 21.60 -7.87
N TYR A 687 -17.34 21.04 -6.66
CA TYR A 687 -18.34 20.16 -6.05
C TYR A 687 -19.72 20.80 -5.90
N LEU A 688 -19.77 22.08 -5.49
CA LEU A 688 -21.03 22.79 -5.42
C LEU A 688 -21.62 23.00 -6.82
N SER A 689 -20.81 23.48 -7.77
CA SER A 689 -21.23 23.81 -9.15
C SER A 689 -21.63 22.64 -10.02
N GLU A 690 -21.15 21.44 -9.70
CA GLU A 690 -21.58 20.23 -10.39
C GLU A 690 -22.84 19.66 -9.75
N PHE A 691 -22.90 19.57 -8.42
CA PHE A 691 -23.99 18.89 -7.72
C PHE A 691 -25.34 19.60 -7.85
N TYR A 692 -25.42 20.84 -7.38
CA TYR A 692 -26.71 21.54 -7.25
C TYR A 692 -27.37 21.88 -8.59
N PRO A 693 -26.68 22.37 -9.63
CA PRO A 693 -27.30 22.66 -10.90
C PRO A 693 -27.79 21.38 -11.58
N PHE A 694 -27.08 20.26 -11.38
CA PHE A 694 -27.49 18.98 -11.89
C PHE A 694 -28.78 18.48 -11.22
N VAL A 695 -28.84 18.52 -9.87
CA VAL A 695 -30.07 18.21 -9.11
C VAL A 695 -31.23 19.11 -9.56
N LYS A 696 -30.97 20.42 -9.71
CA LYS A 696 -31.98 21.39 -10.13
C LYS A 696 -32.53 21.06 -11.52
N SER A 697 -31.67 20.77 -12.50
CA SER A 697 -32.08 20.45 -13.87
C SER A 697 -32.96 19.19 -13.96
N GLU A 698 -32.72 18.20 -13.10
CA GLU A 698 -33.52 16.98 -13.06
C GLU A 698 -34.92 17.20 -12.45
N LEU A 699 -35.04 18.19 -11.55
CA LEU A 699 -36.28 18.57 -10.88
C LEU A 699 -37.11 19.59 -11.65
N GLU A 700 -36.48 20.45 -12.46
CA GLU A 700 -37.16 21.49 -13.26
C GLU A 700 -38.21 20.90 -14.21
N ASN A 701 -38.08 19.64 -14.59
CA ASN A 701 -39.06 18.91 -15.41
C ASN A 701 -40.28 18.38 -14.62
N LYS A 702 -40.39 18.67 -13.31
CA LYS A 702 -41.41 18.09 -12.41
C LYS A 702 -42.01 19.19 -11.52
N GLU A 703 -43.17 19.71 -11.92
CA GLU A 703 -43.90 20.79 -11.21
C GLU A 703 -44.13 20.50 -9.70
N THR A 704 -44.23 19.22 -9.33
CA THR A 704 -44.40 18.75 -7.94
C THR A 704 -43.28 19.20 -6.98
N TYR A 705 -42.11 19.61 -7.48
CA TYR A 705 -40.93 19.92 -6.65
C TYR A 705 -40.50 21.39 -6.66
N SER A 706 -41.35 22.32 -7.08
CA SER A 706 -41.04 23.76 -7.14
C SER A 706 -40.55 24.36 -5.80
N HIS A 707 -41.13 23.95 -4.67
CA HIS A 707 -40.66 24.35 -3.33
C HIS A 707 -39.24 23.85 -3.04
N PHE A 708 -38.93 22.63 -3.47
CA PHE A 708 -37.63 22.00 -3.25
C PHE A 708 -36.52 22.71 -4.04
N ILE A 709 -36.81 23.27 -5.22
CA ILE A 709 -35.86 24.07 -6.01
C ILE A 709 -35.40 25.33 -5.24
N LYS A 710 -36.28 25.95 -4.43
CA LYS A 710 -35.90 27.10 -3.59
C LYS A 710 -34.95 26.67 -2.46
N GLU A 711 -35.25 25.55 -1.81
CA GLU A 711 -34.42 24.92 -0.77
C GLU A 711 -33.00 24.62 -1.27
N LEU A 712 -32.84 24.22 -2.54
CA LEU A 712 -31.52 24.01 -3.16
C LEU A 712 -30.62 25.26 -3.11
N ASN A 713 -31.17 26.44 -3.43
CA ASN A 713 -30.37 27.68 -3.45
C ASN A 713 -29.97 28.14 -2.05
N GLU A 714 -30.87 27.96 -1.07
CA GLU A 714 -30.61 28.24 0.34
C GLU A 714 -29.52 27.28 0.86
N HIS A 715 -29.63 25.98 0.59
CA HIS A 715 -28.63 25.00 1.00
C HIS A 715 -27.26 25.25 0.37
N TRP A 716 -27.18 25.65 -0.91
CA TRP A 716 -25.92 26.02 -1.54
C TRP A 716 -25.26 27.21 -0.82
N ASN A 717 -25.97 28.33 -0.66
CA ASN A 717 -25.36 29.61 -0.28
C ASN A 717 -25.19 29.75 1.23
N ASP A 718 -26.17 29.28 1.98
CA ASP A 718 -26.32 29.60 3.39
C ASP A 718 -25.94 28.43 4.30
N ILE A 719 -25.82 27.21 3.77
CA ILE A 719 -25.49 26.01 4.55
C ILE A 719 -24.20 25.34 4.11
N ASP A 720 -24.17 24.75 2.92
CA ASP A 720 -23.09 23.84 2.51
C ASP A 720 -21.80 24.61 2.18
N ARG A 721 -21.90 25.75 1.49
CA ARG A 721 -20.73 26.61 1.23
C ARG A 721 -20.10 27.16 2.52
N PRO A 722 -20.85 27.75 3.47
CA PRO A 722 -20.30 28.16 4.76
C PRO A 722 -19.69 26.99 5.55
N LYS A 723 -20.35 25.82 5.55
CA LYS A 723 -19.84 24.61 6.20
C LYS A 723 -18.49 24.17 5.61
N MET A 724 -18.38 24.10 4.29
CA MET A 724 -17.13 23.78 3.58
C MET A 724 -16.03 24.81 3.85
N LYS A 725 -16.34 26.11 3.87
CA LYS A 725 -15.36 27.14 4.24
C LYS A 725 -14.81 26.95 5.65
N LYS A 726 -15.68 26.66 6.63
CA LYS A 726 -15.28 26.40 8.01
C LYS A 726 -14.36 25.18 8.13
N ILE A 727 -14.60 24.14 7.32
CA ILE A 727 -13.73 22.96 7.23
C ILE A 727 -12.32 23.36 6.76
N ILE A 728 -12.21 24.18 5.71
CA ILE A 728 -10.93 24.67 5.19
C ILE A 728 -10.22 25.57 6.22
N GLU A 729 -10.94 26.51 6.84
CA GLU A 729 -10.40 27.44 7.83
C GLU A 729 -9.82 26.75 9.08
N LYS A 730 -10.38 25.60 9.47
CA LYS A 730 -9.92 24.82 10.63
C LYS A 730 -8.51 24.25 10.44
N VAL A 731 -8.14 23.90 9.21
CA VAL A 731 -6.84 23.29 8.87
C VAL A 731 -5.85 24.27 8.25
N ASP A 732 -6.31 25.45 7.84
CA ASP A 732 -5.54 26.43 7.06
C ASP A 732 -4.13 26.72 7.61
N LYS A 733 -4.04 27.02 8.91
CA LYS A 733 -2.76 27.34 9.57
C LYS A 733 -1.81 26.15 9.72
N LYS A 734 -2.31 24.94 9.45
CA LYS A 734 -1.58 23.67 9.56
C LYS A 734 -1.28 23.07 8.19
N LEU A 735 -1.87 23.60 7.11
CA LEU A 735 -1.56 23.15 5.77
C LEU A 735 -0.10 23.53 5.42
N PRO A 736 0.62 22.65 4.71
CA PRO A 736 1.92 23.01 4.17
C PRO A 736 1.78 24.17 3.17
N ASN A 737 2.86 24.94 2.98
CA ASN A 737 2.86 26.08 2.06
C ASN A 737 2.49 25.67 0.64
N ASP A 738 3.10 24.58 0.19
CA ASP A 738 2.90 24.00 -1.13
C ASP A 738 2.87 22.48 -1.04
N ILE A 739 2.08 21.88 -1.91
CA ILE A 739 2.07 20.44 -2.17
C ILE A 739 2.34 20.19 -3.66
N LEU A 740 3.05 19.10 -3.96
CA LEU A 740 3.25 18.69 -5.35
C LEU A 740 1.92 18.16 -5.91
N THR A 741 1.38 18.81 -6.94
CA THR A 741 0.17 18.32 -7.62
C THR A 741 0.52 17.17 -8.54
N THR A 742 0.67 15.97 -8.01
CA THR A 742 0.59 14.77 -8.82
C THR A 742 -0.83 14.67 -9.37
N ASN A 743 -0.99 14.65 -10.70
CA ASN A 743 -2.31 14.49 -11.36
C ASN A 743 -2.95 13.12 -11.13
N ALA A 744 -2.23 12.18 -10.51
CA ALA A 744 -2.84 11.00 -9.93
C ALA A 744 -3.28 11.34 -8.52
N ASP A 745 -4.50 10.95 -8.14
CA ASP A 745 -5.01 10.94 -6.77
C ASP A 745 -4.07 10.13 -5.86
N TYR A 746 -2.97 10.78 -5.48
CA TYR A 746 -1.92 10.24 -4.65
C TYR A 746 -2.44 10.33 -3.23
N ASN A 747 -3.27 9.35 -2.85
CA ASN A 747 -3.38 8.96 -1.46
C ASN A 747 -2.02 8.38 -1.07
N CYS A 748 -1.08 9.28 -0.79
CA CYS A 748 0.00 8.96 0.12
C CYS A 748 -0.68 8.42 1.38
N GLU A 749 -0.13 7.36 1.96
CA GLU A 749 -0.60 6.70 3.17
C GLU A 749 -1.58 5.52 2.97
N GLN A 750 -1.05 4.46 2.35
CA GLN A 750 -1.33 3.12 2.85
C GLN A 750 -0.38 2.85 4.02
N GLU A 751 -0.64 3.45 5.18
CA GLU A 751 0.00 3.02 6.42
C GLU A 751 -0.98 2.21 7.27
N ASN A 752 -0.60 0.95 7.47
CA ASN A 752 -0.99 0.04 8.54
C ASN A 752 -2.51 -0.20 8.66
N ALA A 753 -2.97 -1.24 7.99
CA ALA A 753 -4.18 -1.93 8.41
C ALA A 753 -3.86 -2.74 9.66
N ARG A 754 -4.35 -2.32 10.82
CA ARG A 754 -4.58 -3.21 11.95
C ARG A 754 -6.10 -3.37 12.08
N GLU A 755 -6.54 -4.63 12.09
CA GLU A 755 -7.78 -5.06 12.74
C GLU A 755 -9.13 -4.64 12.12
N ILE A 756 -9.43 -5.05 10.88
CA ILE A 756 -10.85 -5.17 10.46
C ILE A 756 -11.25 -6.63 10.19
N GLU A 757 -10.32 -7.51 9.82
CA GLU A 757 -10.66 -8.92 9.53
C GLU A 757 -10.81 -9.81 10.76
N GLU A 758 -10.17 -9.48 11.90
CA GLU A 758 -10.36 -10.28 13.12
C GLU A 758 -11.79 -10.17 13.67
N ILE A 759 -12.48 -9.05 13.42
CA ILE A 759 -13.86 -8.86 13.87
C ILE A 759 -14.82 -9.74 13.06
N GLN A 760 -14.62 -9.91 11.74
CA GLN A 760 -15.46 -10.80 10.93
C GLN A 760 -15.25 -12.29 11.27
N HIS A 761 -14.05 -12.69 11.66
CA HIS A 761 -13.81 -14.06 12.13
C HIS A 761 -14.35 -14.33 13.54
N VAL A 762 -14.49 -13.30 14.39
CA VAL A 762 -15.15 -13.43 15.70
C VAL A 762 -16.67 -13.49 15.56
N GLU A 763 -17.27 -12.75 14.62
CA GLU A 763 -18.72 -12.83 14.37
C GLU A 763 -19.15 -14.22 13.87
N LEU A 764 -18.37 -14.86 12.99
CA LEU A 764 -18.64 -16.22 12.49
C LEU A 764 -18.35 -17.34 13.53
N ALA A 765 -17.69 -17.05 14.64
CA ALA A 765 -17.43 -18.03 15.70
C ALA A 765 -18.45 -17.96 16.86
N SER A 766 -19.38 -17.01 16.82
CA SER A 766 -20.36 -16.77 17.90
C SER A 766 -21.74 -17.39 17.66
N GLU A 767 -21.90 -18.24 16.64
CA GLU A 767 -23.10 -19.07 16.52
C GLU A 767 -23.02 -20.30 17.44
N LEU A 768 -23.74 -20.18 18.55
CA LEU A 768 -24.32 -21.24 19.38
C LEU A 768 -23.35 -22.12 20.20
N LYS A 769 -22.89 -21.56 21.32
CA LYS A 769 -22.82 -22.32 22.59
C LYS A 769 -23.75 -21.70 23.62
N ASN A 770 -25.03 -22.04 23.53
CA ASN A 770 -25.96 -21.86 24.63
C ASN A 770 -25.57 -22.81 25.77
N THR A 771 -24.93 -22.28 26.81
CA THR A 771 -25.06 -22.81 28.17
C THR A 771 -24.92 -21.65 29.13
N PRO A 772 -25.94 -21.31 29.94
CA PRO A 772 -25.89 -20.16 30.82
C PRO A 772 -24.95 -20.47 31.99
N SER A 773 -23.73 -19.97 31.96
CA SER A 773 -22.89 -19.87 33.16
C SER A 773 -23.26 -18.59 33.87
N ILE A 774 -23.80 -18.74 35.08
CA ILE A 774 -24.16 -17.66 36.01
C ILE A 774 -22.93 -16.78 36.24
N GLU A 775 -22.99 -15.51 35.82
CA GLU A 775 -22.01 -14.49 36.17
C GLU A 775 -22.05 -14.24 37.68
N ILE A 776 -20.90 -14.45 38.33
CA ILE A 776 -20.69 -14.02 39.71
C ILE A 776 -20.32 -12.54 39.67
N ALA A 777 -21.13 -11.73 40.33
CA ALA A 777 -20.97 -10.29 40.45
C ALA A 777 -19.61 -9.91 41.06
N TRP A 778 -19.01 -8.86 40.51
CA TRP A 778 -17.77 -8.26 40.99
C TRP A 778 -18.06 -7.39 42.21
N ASP A 779 -17.69 -7.87 43.41
CA ASP A 779 -17.65 -7.05 44.62
C ASP A 779 -16.38 -6.20 44.66
N PHE A 780 -16.54 -4.88 44.69
CA PHE A 780 -15.49 -3.94 45.09
C PHE A 780 -15.58 -3.70 46.61
N PRO A 781 -14.50 -3.86 47.40
CA PRO A 781 -14.51 -3.47 48.80
C PRO A 781 -14.48 -1.93 48.94
N LYS A 782 -15.31 -1.45 49.88
CA LYS A 782 -15.49 -0.05 50.28
C LYS A 782 -14.24 0.63 50.79
#